data_AF-A0A954NJR2-F1
#
_entry.id   AF-A0A954NJR2-F1
#
_cell.length_a   1.000
_cell.length_b   1.000
_cell.length_c   1.000
_cell.angle_alpha   90.00
_cell.angle_beta   90.00
_cell.angle_gamma   90.00
#
_symmetry.space_group_name_H-M   'P 1'
#
loop_
_entity.id
_entity.type
_entity.pdbx_description
1 polymer ?
#
loop_
_entity_poly.entity_id
_entity_poly.type
_entity_poly.pdbx_seq_one_letter_code
_entity_poly.pdbx_strand_id
1 'polypeptide(L)'
;MSKRCLLSALKRLAKSQALAFAMAVATVGWAEVGYGNDAARLATYQTGAGQTNFALSLMPAVPAAVNQASDVVIVVDTSASQTGAYRADSIAALKTLLSGLSEQDRVKLLAVDLEPVELGGGFAAADSAAIEEALATLEKRTPLGSTDMEGLLANLESQFDLGSDRARNVIYIGDGVSKASFLNSNEFGQLTSGLVDSRIAVSSLAIGPDRDVALLAALANRTGGNIYLAGDDPAEAQLGGVGLAKTVRHAVIWPEHVTLPAAMTETFPAAMPPLRTDRDTIVVGTLGQAGNFEIKVDARVNGEPVSLSWPVVSEESSDDFAFLPRLIEMARPDQGVTLPTIGSDGLREVRRVIESDAEGLTRLGTHALAMGDADSALRLADEALRQDPTNVVAESVRRAAVGGATEATGLVLAPQEELLPPGDGEPLDRGRFLRQAETQLDALNQKNKAEVQAALRAARERAINDPASAVEDLKLLLETIGSIPDLNPEVRLELRDQVVTAIKETEAKRVAFDEQRALREQQEAARQEAVRLAEEAALDEERVKQLVDRFNALTDDRNFIEASGELVPEIRDARPETVIQEAAESNAQFRLSRESNREVFRRRARNYLLAFIQVEEAMIPFNADPPMQYPDPEFWERISRAREKYKAVDLAGTDESDRRILDALEQEAEFELFDTPLEDWVLDISREYGIDVSLDTDNLDLEGIGSDTEITKNVSGTTLRKAMRRVLESLPGGQVTFIVKNGELLITSKAIADEYLVTKVYNVGDLVVPIQSGMGFGMGMGMGGGMGGMGGMGGMGGMGGMGGGMGGMGGGMGGMGGFLMLDDDLTLGTASDADSNDAPAAQEPVAAREAQVIEFNVAPGATLEEAW
;
A
#
# COMPACT_ATOMS: atom_id res chain seq x y z
N MET A 1 -55.05 7.46 7.59
CA MET A 1 -54.73 6.16 8.22
C MET A 1 -53.68 6.38 9.31
N SER A 2 -53.89 5.80 10.49
CA SER A 2 -53.29 6.23 11.77
C SER A 2 -51.84 5.77 11.99
N LYS A 3 -51.06 6.59 12.74
CA LYS A 3 -49.69 6.35 13.24
C LYS A 3 -49.48 5.00 13.95
N ARG A 4 -50.55 4.25 14.25
CA ARG A 4 -50.48 2.86 14.76
C ARG A 4 -50.13 1.80 13.70
N CYS A 5 -50.30 2.06 12.40
CA CYS A 5 -49.93 1.10 11.34
C CYS A 5 -48.45 1.12 10.96
N LEU A 6 -47.74 2.25 11.11
CA LEU A 6 -46.30 2.31 10.82
C LEU A 6 -45.46 1.64 11.94
N LEU A 7 -45.91 1.75 13.19
CA LEU A 7 -45.27 1.10 14.34
C LEU A 7 -45.46 -0.43 14.39
N SER A 8 -46.48 -0.97 13.72
CA SER A 8 -46.67 -2.42 13.59
C SER A 8 -45.91 -3.03 12.41
N ALA A 9 -45.64 -2.25 11.34
CA ALA A 9 -44.81 -2.67 10.21
C ALA A 9 -43.31 -2.67 10.55
N LEU A 10 -42.81 -1.65 11.27
CA LEU A 10 -41.42 -1.61 11.73
C LEU A 10 -41.11 -2.68 12.80
N LYS A 11 -42.08 -3.05 13.65
CA LYS A 11 -41.93 -4.17 14.59
C LYS A 11 -42.01 -5.56 13.95
N ARG A 12 -42.47 -5.66 12.68
CA ARG A 12 -42.55 -6.93 11.94
C ARG A 12 -41.38 -7.17 11.00
N LEU A 13 -40.74 -6.13 10.46
CA LEU A 13 -39.48 -6.30 9.71
C LEU A 13 -38.27 -6.59 10.63
N ALA A 14 -38.29 -6.11 11.88
CA ALA A 14 -37.24 -6.41 12.87
C ALA A 14 -37.33 -7.84 13.47
N LYS A 15 -38.28 -8.68 13.03
CA LYS A 15 -38.51 -10.03 13.58
C LYS A 15 -38.42 -11.18 12.57
N SER A 16 -38.02 -10.93 11.32
CA SER A 16 -37.98 -11.98 10.28
C SER A 16 -36.65 -12.18 9.56
N GLN A 17 -35.54 -11.62 10.07
CA GLN A 17 -34.18 -12.03 9.67
C GLN A 17 -33.31 -12.53 10.84
N ALA A 18 -33.91 -12.83 11.99
CA ALA A 18 -33.23 -13.39 13.16
C ALA A 18 -33.37 -14.93 13.28
N LEU A 19 -33.45 -15.64 12.15
CA LEU A 19 -33.64 -17.10 12.17
C LEU A 19 -32.86 -17.82 11.07
N ALA A 20 -31.52 -17.74 11.13
CA ALA A 20 -30.60 -18.77 10.61
C ALA A 20 -29.17 -18.47 11.05
N PHE A 21 -28.89 -18.53 12.36
CA PHE A 21 -27.64 -19.03 12.96
C PHE A 21 -27.89 -19.05 14.47
N ALA A 22 -28.61 -20.09 14.91
CA ALA A 22 -28.89 -20.31 16.31
C ALA A 22 -27.62 -20.86 16.98
N MET A 23 -27.02 -20.00 17.78
CA MET A 23 -26.26 -20.32 18.98
C MET A 23 -26.61 -21.68 19.59
N ALA A 24 -25.60 -22.54 19.74
CA ALA A 24 -25.49 -23.40 20.91
C ALA A 24 -25.01 -22.53 22.10
N VAL A 25 -25.88 -21.62 22.55
CA VAL A 25 -25.77 -21.03 23.88
C VAL A 25 -26.65 -21.89 24.76
N ALA A 26 -26.00 -22.76 25.52
CA ALA A 26 -26.66 -23.41 26.65
C ALA A 26 -27.04 -22.31 27.64
N THR A 27 -28.32 -21.95 27.66
CA THR A 27 -28.96 -21.36 28.84
C THR A 27 -28.96 -22.41 29.94
N VAL A 28 -27.92 -22.44 30.76
CA VAL A 28 -27.99 -23.06 32.07
C VAL A 28 -28.68 -22.04 32.96
N GLY A 29 -29.85 -22.42 33.49
CA GLY A 29 -30.57 -21.63 34.47
C GLY A 29 -29.70 -21.36 35.69
N TRP A 30 -30.05 -20.30 36.42
CA TRP A 30 -29.54 -20.01 37.74
C TRP A 30 -29.85 -21.17 38.68
N ALA A 31 -28.93 -22.13 38.71
CA ALA A 31 -28.70 -23.03 39.82
C ALA A 31 -27.29 -22.70 40.28
N GLU A 32 -27.12 -22.52 41.60
CA GLU A 32 -25.81 -22.50 42.24
C GLU A 32 -25.03 -23.75 41.82
N VAL A 33 -24.23 -23.64 40.77
CA VAL A 33 -23.16 -24.57 40.48
C VAL A 33 -22.04 -24.12 41.39
N GLY A 34 -21.87 -24.80 42.52
CA GLY A 34 -20.71 -24.61 43.37
C GLY A 34 -19.45 -24.73 42.51
N TYR A 35 -18.69 -23.63 42.43
CA TYR A 35 -17.36 -23.62 41.85
C TYR A 35 -16.45 -24.49 42.71
N GLY A 36 -16.30 -25.75 42.31
CA GLY A 36 -15.26 -26.63 42.83
C GLY A 36 -13.96 -26.42 42.05
N ASN A 37 -12.92 -26.01 42.76
CA ASN A 37 -11.48 -26.27 42.53
C ASN A 37 -10.56 -25.48 41.57
N ASP A 38 -10.96 -24.59 40.67
CA ASP A 38 -9.95 -23.91 39.79
C ASP A 38 -9.70 -22.42 40.13
N ALA A 39 -9.62 -22.07 41.41
CA ALA A 39 -9.21 -20.73 41.82
C ALA A 39 -7.69 -20.50 41.64
N ALA A 40 -6.91 -21.58 41.57
CA ALA A 40 -5.49 -21.55 41.30
C ALA A 40 -5.03 -22.88 40.71
N ARG A 41 -4.05 -22.84 39.80
CA ARG A 41 -3.49 -24.01 39.11
C ARG A 41 -1.98 -23.93 39.05
N LEU A 42 -1.26 -25.02 39.33
CA LEU A 42 0.20 -25.09 39.25
C LEU A 42 0.63 -26.21 38.29
N ALA A 43 0.71 -25.86 37.01
CA ALA A 43 1.20 -26.75 35.97
C ALA A 43 2.73 -26.88 36.05
N THR A 44 3.27 -28.07 35.77
CA THR A 44 4.71 -28.33 35.85
C THR A 44 5.27 -29.03 34.61
N TYR A 45 6.56 -28.81 34.35
CA TYR A 45 7.35 -29.52 33.35
C TYR A 45 8.74 -29.84 33.91
N GLN A 46 9.10 -31.13 33.94
CA GLN A 46 10.42 -31.59 34.39
C GLN A 46 11.35 -31.82 33.20
N THR A 47 12.48 -31.12 33.19
CA THR A 47 13.51 -31.30 32.14
C THR A 47 14.27 -32.62 32.33
N GLY A 48 14.93 -33.09 31.27
CA GLY A 48 15.80 -34.28 31.33
C GLY A 48 16.98 -34.15 32.31
N ALA A 49 17.32 -32.93 32.74
CA ALA A 49 18.33 -32.65 33.77
C ALA A 49 17.77 -32.72 35.20
N GLY A 50 16.47 -33.01 35.36
CA GLY A 50 15.80 -33.14 36.66
C GLY A 50 15.24 -31.83 37.25
N GLN A 51 15.43 -30.69 36.58
CA GLN A 51 14.88 -29.40 37.01
C GLN A 51 13.38 -29.31 36.67
N THR A 52 12.55 -28.95 37.65
CA THR A 52 11.12 -28.72 37.44
C THR A 52 10.84 -27.24 37.21
N ASN A 53 10.17 -26.92 36.11
CA ASN A 53 9.66 -25.60 35.78
C ASN A 53 8.14 -25.58 36.01
N PHE A 54 7.58 -24.42 36.32
CA PHE A 54 6.16 -24.30 36.62
C PHE A 54 5.52 -23.07 35.96
N ALA A 55 4.22 -23.17 35.73
CA ALA A 55 3.33 -22.05 35.48
C ALA A 55 2.20 -22.08 36.51
N LEU A 56 2.12 -21.02 37.31
CA LEU A 56 1.13 -20.78 38.33
C LEU A 56 0.09 -19.81 37.77
N SER A 57 -1.16 -20.25 37.72
CA SER A 57 -2.33 -19.43 37.40
C SER A 57 -3.10 -19.13 38.69
N LEU A 58 -3.40 -17.86 38.93
CA LEU A 58 -4.15 -17.39 40.10
C LEU A 58 -5.37 -16.58 39.65
N MET A 59 -6.58 -17.03 40.04
CA MET A 59 -7.81 -16.29 39.87
C MET A 59 -8.27 -15.74 41.23
N PRO A 60 -8.43 -14.42 41.41
CA PRO A 60 -8.83 -13.85 42.70
C PRO A 60 -10.27 -14.22 43.07
N ALA A 61 -10.43 -14.86 44.23
CA ALA A 61 -11.74 -15.22 44.80
C ALA A 61 -12.39 -14.04 45.54
N VAL A 62 -12.45 -12.87 44.90
CA VAL A 62 -13.16 -11.69 45.40
C VAL A 62 -14.54 -11.67 44.73
N PRO A 63 -15.65 -11.31 45.42
CA PRO A 63 -16.90 -11.01 44.73
C PRO A 63 -16.60 -10.07 43.56
N ALA A 64 -17.30 -10.21 42.43
CA ALA A 64 -17.10 -9.34 41.27
C ALA A 64 -17.32 -7.87 41.65
N ALA A 65 -16.28 -7.24 42.19
CA ALA A 65 -16.25 -5.87 42.61
C ALA A 65 -16.15 -5.09 41.32
N VAL A 66 -17.25 -4.45 40.94
CA VAL A 66 -17.28 -3.61 39.75
C VAL A 66 -16.74 -2.25 40.14
N ASN A 67 -15.80 -1.72 39.36
CA ASN A 67 -15.41 -0.31 39.46
C ASN A 67 -16.65 0.54 39.20
N GLN A 68 -17.17 1.19 40.25
CA GLN A 68 -18.39 1.99 40.13
C GLN A 68 -18.13 3.31 39.41
N ALA A 69 -16.96 3.90 39.60
CA ALA A 69 -16.56 5.15 38.97
C ALA A 69 -15.08 5.11 38.59
N SER A 70 -14.80 5.25 37.29
CA SER A 70 -13.44 5.28 36.74
C SER A 70 -13.12 6.64 36.12
N ASP A 71 -11.84 6.98 36.15
CA ASP A 71 -11.25 7.98 35.26
C ASP A 71 -10.53 7.20 34.14
N VAL A 72 -10.95 7.44 32.90
CA VAL A 72 -10.50 6.70 31.72
C VAL A 72 -9.80 7.67 30.78
N VAL A 73 -8.50 7.49 30.63
CA VAL A 73 -7.67 8.22 29.67
C VAL A 73 -7.56 7.37 28.41
N ILE A 74 -8.18 7.81 27.32
CA ILE A 74 -8.12 7.10 26.05
C ILE A 74 -7.11 7.79 25.16
N VAL A 75 -6.10 7.04 24.73
CA VAL A 75 -5.01 7.49 23.88
C VAL A 75 -5.17 6.80 22.53
N VAL A 76 -5.38 7.59 21.48
CA VAL A 76 -5.49 7.08 20.11
C VAL A 76 -4.22 7.40 19.37
N ASP A 77 -3.58 6.37 18.82
CA ASP A 77 -2.43 6.52 17.97
C ASP A 77 -2.83 7.21 16.66
N THR A 78 -2.15 8.30 16.34
CA THR A 78 -2.30 9.10 15.14
C THR A 78 -1.01 9.17 14.33
N SER A 79 -0.13 8.17 14.46
CA SER A 79 1.05 8.00 13.62
C SER A 79 0.68 7.62 12.18
N ALA A 80 1.66 7.64 11.28
CA ALA A 80 1.47 7.36 9.86
C ALA A 80 0.94 5.94 9.56
N SER A 81 1.18 4.96 10.43
CA SER A 81 0.65 3.59 10.27
C SER A 81 -0.87 3.53 10.49
N GLN A 82 -1.44 4.52 11.17
CA GLN A 82 -2.87 4.61 11.51
C GLN A 82 -3.66 5.39 10.43
N THR A 83 -3.48 5.01 9.17
CA THR A 83 -4.17 5.59 8.01
C THR A 83 -5.15 4.60 7.38
N GLY A 84 -5.98 5.07 6.45
CA GLY A 84 -6.88 4.21 5.68
C GLY A 84 -7.90 3.45 6.54
N ALA A 85 -7.97 2.13 6.36
CA ALA A 85 -8.93 1.25 7.04
C ALA A 85 -8.69 1.18 8.56
N TYR A 86 -7.42 1.06 9.00
CA TYR A 86 -7.07 1.00 10.43
C TYR A 86 -7.57 2.24 11.19
N ARG A 87 -7.50 3.42 10.58
CA ARG A 87 -8.06 4.64 11.17
C ARG A 87 -9.58 4.55 11.37
N ALA A 88 -10.29 4.08 10.35
CA ALA A 88 -11.74 3.93 10.42
C ALA A 88 -12.14 2.95 11.51
N ASP A 89 -11.40 1.86 11.63
CA ASP A 89 -11.61 0.81 12.62
C ASP A 89 -11.23 1.25 14.04
N SER A 90 -10.14 2.01 14.21
CA SER A 90 -9.77 2.64 15.49
C SER A 90 -10.85 3.61 15.98
N ILE A 91 -11.40 4.43 15.08
CA ILE A 91 -12.51 5.34 15.41
C ILE A 91 -13.79 4.55 15.72
N ALA A 92 -14.07 3.46 14.99
CA ALA A 92 -15.22 2.61 15.25
C ALA A 92 -15.11 1.92 16.62
N ALA A 93 -13.94 1.37 16.96
CA ALA A 93 -13.62 0.78 18.26
C ALA A 93 -13.73 1.81 19.40
N LEU A 94 -13.26 3.04 19.17
CA LEU A 94 -13.39 4.13 20.13
C LEU A 94 -14.87 4.45 20.41
N LYS A 95 -15.70 4.53 19.36
CA LYS A 95 -17.14 4.78 19.51
C LYS A 95 -17.83 3.65 20.27
N THR A 96 -17.50 2.39 19.98
CA THR A 96 -18.08 1.25 20.72
C THR A 96 -17.60 1.23 22.18
N LEU A 97 -16.33 1.53 22.45
CA LEU A 97 -15.79 1.70 23.79
C LEU A 97 -16.56 2.76 24.58
N LEU A 98 -16.71 3.98 24.04
CA LEU A 98 -17.39 5.08 24.72
C LEU A 98 -18.84 4.73 25.07
N SER A 99 -19.55 4.06 24.15
CA SER A 99 -20.93 3.61 24.40
C SER A 99 -21.06 2.51 25.47
N GLY A 100 -19.97 1.82 25.82
CA GLY A 100 -19.95 0.77 26.83
C GLY A 100 -19.61 1.24 28.25
N LEU A 101 -19.20 2.50 28.42
CA LEU A 101 -18.87 3.10 29.73
C LEU A 101 -20.15 3.48 30.51
N SER A 102 -20.07 3.64 31.84
CA SER A 102 -21.20 4.18 32.63
C SER A 102 -21.27 5.68 32.59
N GLU A 103 -22.46 6.18 32.95
CA GLU A 103 -22.71 7.53 33.43
C GLU A 103 -21.80 8.00 34.59
N GLN A 104 -21.22 7.07 35.37
CA GLN A 104 -20.30 7.41 36.44
C GLN A 104 -18.85 7.49 35.98
N ASP A 105 -18.50 7.00 34.79
CA ASP A 105 -17.15 7.07 34.26
C ASP A 105 -16.89 8.43 33.61
N ARG A 106 -15.66 8.93 33.76
CA ARG A 106 -15.21 10.15 33.09
C ARG A 106 -14.10 9.79 32.12
N VAL A 107 -14.14 10.39 30.94
CA VAL A 107 -13.21 10.16 29.84
C VAL A 107 -12.39 11.42 29.59
N LYS A 108 -11.10 11.24 29.33
CA LYS A 108 -10.22 12.22 28.70
C LYS A 108 -9.67 11.59 27.42
N LEU A 109 -9.75 12.30 26.29
CA LEU A 109 -9.30 11.80 24.99
C LEU A 109 -8.00 12.49 24.58
N LEU A 110 -6.99 11.70 24.23
CA LEU A 110 -5.70 12.14 23.72
C LEU A 110 -5.43 11.49 22.37
N ALA A 111 -4.70 12.20 21.52
CA ALA A 111 -4.08 11.64 20.32
C ALA A 111 -2.57 11.68 20.46
N VAL A 112 -1.89 10.61 20.08
CA VAL A 112 -0.45 10.46 20.21
C VAL A 112 0.20 10.15 18.87
N ASP A 113 1.26 10.86 18.57
CA ASP A 113 2.25 10.55 17.54
C ASP A 113 3.63 10.60 18.23
N LEU A 114 4.29 11.75 18.24
CA LEU A 114 5.51 11.99 19.01
C LEU A 114 5.20 12.39 20.45
N GLU A 115 4.14 13.17 20.66
CA GLU A 115 3.74 13.62 22.00
C GLU A 115 2.22 13.45 22.20
N PRO A 116 1.76 13.11 23.41
CA PRO A 116 0.35 13.01 23.70
C PRO A 116 -0.29 14.40 23.75
N VAL A 117 -1.25 14.65 22.85
CA VAL A 117 -1.99 15.90 22.77
C VAL A 117 -3.43 15.66 23.21
N GLU A 118 -3.88 16.43 24.20
CA GLU A 118 -5.27 16.40 24.66
C GLU A 118 -6.22 17.02 23.62
N LEU A 119 -7.31 16.32 23.30
CA LEU A 119 -8.29 16.75 22.31
C LEU A 119 -9.54 17.42 22.91
N GLY A 120 -9.68 17.34 24.24
CA GLY A 120 -10.79 17.92 25.00
C GLY A 120 -10.32 18.96 26.03
N GLY A 121 -11.24 19.35 26.92
CA GLY A 121 -10.98 20.28 28.03
C GLY A 121 -10.90 19.60 29.39
N GLY A 122 -10.37 18.38 29.46
CA GLY A 122 -10.26 17.55 30.66
C GLY A 122 -11.19 16.34 30.68
N PHE A 123 -11.39 15.80 31.89
CA PHE A 123 -12.31 14.69 32.13
C PHE A 123 -13.78 15.12 31.96
N ALA A 124 -14.51 14.45 31.08
CA ALA A 124 -15.94 14.66 30.84
C ALA A 124 -16.72 13.33 30.81
N ALA A 125 -18.05 13.36 30.94
CA ALA A 125 -18.86 12.13 30.79
C ALA A 125 -18.75 11.59 29.35
N ALA A 126 -18.79 10.26 29.19
CA ALA A 126 -18.56 9.58 27.91
C ALA A 126 -19.54 9.99 26.79
N ASP A 127 -20.77 10.36 27.15
CA ASP A 127 -21.86 10.80 26.26
C ASP A 127 -22.02 12.32 26.18
N SER A 128 -21.05 13.08 26.70
CA SER A 128 -21.11 14.54 26.73
C SER A 128 -20.75 15.17 25.38
N ALA A 129 -21.30 16.36 25.13
CA ALA A 129 -20.96 17.18 23.95
C ALA A 129 -19.45 17.47 23.85
N ALA A 130 -18.74 17.54 24.98
CA ALA A 130 -17.29 17.74 25.01
C ALA A 130 -16.53 16.55 24.40
N ILE A 131 -16.97 15.31 24.67
CA ILE A 131 -16.37 14.10 24.06
C ILE A 131 -16.75 13.99 22.58
N GLU A 132 -17.98 14.36 22.20
CA GLU A 132 -18.36 14.42 20.78
C GLU A 132 -17.51 15.43 19.99
N GLU A 133 -17.20 16.59 20.57
CA GLU A 133 -16.32 17.59 19.97
C GLU A 133 -14.86 17.11 19.89
N ALA A 134 -14.36 16.44 20.93
CA ALA A 134 -13.03 15.82 20.93
C ALA A 134 -12.92 14.72 19.86
N LEU A 135 -13.95 13.89 19.68
CA LEU A 135 -14.05 12.92 18.59
C LEU A 135 -14.04 13.58 17.22
N ALA A 136 -14.81 14.65 17.02
CA ALA A 136 -14.80 15.39 15.76
C ALA A 136 -13.43 16.02 15.46
N THR A 137 -12.70 16.41 16.50
CA THR A 137 -11.32 16.92 16.39
C THR A 137 -10.35 15.79 16.03
N LEU A 138 -10.47 14.63 16.68
CA LEU A 138 -9.71 13.43 16.34
C LEU A 138 -9.92 13.03 14.88
N GLU A 139 -11.16 12.99 14.41
CA GLU A 139 -11.53 12.60 13.03
C GLU A 139 -10.90 13.52 11.98
N LYS A 140 -10.73 14.81 12.28
CA LYS A 140 -10.08 15.81 11.41
C LYS A 140 -8.55 15.78 11.49
N ARG A 141 -7.96 15.24 12.55
CA ARG A 141 -6.50 15.19 12.71
C ARG A 141 -5.87 14.25 11.67
N THR A 142 -4.93 14.76 10.90
CA THR A 142 -4.18 13.98 9.92
C THR A 142 -3.18 13.07 10.66
N PRO A 143 -3.19 11.75 10.41
CA PRO A 143 -2.19 10.86 10.98
C PRO A 143 -0.81 11.16 10.39
N LEU A 144 0.16 11.51 11.23
CA LEU A 144 1.51 11.90 10.82
C LEU A 144 2.54 11.42 11.86
N GLY A 145 3.76 11.20 11.41
CA GLY A 145 4.89 10.89 12.29
C GLY A 145 4.96 9.43 12.74
N SER A 146 5.87 9.18 13.67
CA SER A 146 6.05 7.89 14.35
C SER A 146 5.44 7.96 15.76
N THR A 147 5.14 6.82 16.35
CA THR A 147 4.75 6.68 17.76
C THR A 147 5.99 6.72 18.66
N ASP A 148 5.96 7.53 19.72
CA ASP A 148 6.90 7.52 20.86
C ASP A 148 6.22 6.90 22.10
N MET A 149 6.47 5.61 22.33
CA MET A 149 5.87 4.90 23.48
C MET A 149 6.53 5.29 24.81
N GLU A 150 7.81 5.66 24.81
CA GLU A 150 8.50 6.11 26.01
C GLU A 150 7.90 7.42 26.53
N GLY A 151 7.82 8.42 25.64
CA GLY A 151 7.21 9.72 25.93
C GLY A 151 5.75 9.60 26.35
N LEU A 152 4.99 8.71 25.70
CA LEU A 152 3.62 8.39 26.11
C LEU A 152 3.56 7.89 27.55
N LEU A 153 4.28 6.81 27.87
CA LEU A 153 4.22 6.17 29.20
C LEU A 153 4.68 7.13 30.30
N ALA A 154 5.71 7.93 30.04
CA ALA A 154 6.21 8.96 30.97
C ALA A 154 5.16 10.04 31.28
N ASN A 155 4.25 10.32 30.35
CA ASN A 155 3.23 11.35 30.51
C ASN A 155 1.95 10.87 31.22
N LEU A 156 1.65 9.57 31.21
CA LEU A 156 0.35 9.03 31.65
C LEU A 156 0.00 9.37 33.10
N GLU A 157 0.96 9.34 34.03
CA GLU A 157 0.69 9.65 35.44
C GLU A 157 0.15 11.07 35.62
N SER A 158 0.71 12.03 34.88
CA SER A 158 0.30 13.45 34.93
C SER A 158 -1.13 13.70 34.43
N GLN A 159 -1.75 12.72 33.78
CA GLN A 159 -3.10 12.84 33.25
C GLN A 159 -4.19 12.62 34.29
N PHE A 160 -3.85 12.13 35.48
CA PHE A 160 -4.79 11.78 36.55
C PHE A 160 -4.65 12.67 37.79
N ASP A 161 -5.76 12.80 38.53
CA ASP A 161 -5.71 13.30 39.91
C ASP A 161 -5.38 12.14 40.86
N LEU A 162 -4.12 12.09 41.34
CA LEU A 162 -3.64 11.03 42.22
C LEU A 162 -4.29 11.06 43.62
N GLY A 163 -4.98 12.14 44.00
CA GLY A 163 -5.74 12.26 45.24
C GLY A 163 -7.17 11.69 45.17
N SER A 164 -7.64 11.31 43.98
CA SER A 164 -8.98 10.77 43.76
C SER A 164 -9.04 9.26 44.07
N ASP A 165 -10.14 8.82 44.70
CA ASP A 165 -10.44 7.40 44.98
C ASP A 165 -10.96 6.62 43.77
N ARG A 166 -11.05 7.26 42.59
CA ARG A 166 -11.57 6.66 41.35
C ARG A 166 -10.54 5.72 40.72
N ALA A 167 -11.01 4.64 40.11
CA ALA A 167 -10.14 3.72 39.40
C ALA A 167 -9.52 4.40 38.16
N ARG A 168 -8.19 4.28 37.98
CA ARG A 168 -7.45 4.95 36.91
C ARG A 168 -7.15 3.95 35.79
N ASN A 169 -7.73 4.18 34.62
CA ASN A 169 -7.57 3.30 33.48
C ASN A 169 -7.03 4.11 32.29
N VAL A 170 -6.01 3.58 31.64
CA VAL A 170 -5.53 4.06 30.34
C VAL A 170 -5.93 3.04 29.30
N ILE A 171 -6.46 3.52 28.17
CA ILE A 171 -6.78 2.70 27.01
C ILE A 171 -5.99 3.23 25.82
N TYR A 172 -5.05 2.45 25.32
CA TYR A 172 -4.29 2.75 24.12
C TYR A 172 -4.92 2.06 22.90
N ILE A 173 -5.16 2.79 21.82
CA ILE A 173 -5.66 2.24 20.54
C ILE A 173 -4.61 2.55 19.48
N GLY A 174 -3.89 1.52 19.03
CA GLY A 174 -2.79 1.67 18.08
C GLY A 174 -2.00 0.39 17.93
N ASP A 175 -0.87 0.45 17.23
CA ASP A 175 -0.07 -0.72 16.89
C ASP A 175 1.04 -1.03 17.91
N GLY A 176 1.35 -0.07 18.77
CA GLY A 176 2.38 -0.20 19.82
C GLY A 176 3.80 -0.11 19.29
N VAL A 177 4.02 0.20 18.01
CA VAL A 177 5.36 0.22 17.43
C VAL A 177 6.04 1.55 17.70
N SER A 178 7.00 1.56 18.63
CA SER A 178 7.80 2.73 18.95
C SER A 178 8.96 2.91 17.95
N LYS A 179 8.73 3.55 16.79
CA LYS A 179 9.83 3.85 15.83
C LYS A 179 10.57 5.15 16.17
N ALA A 180 10.01 6.01 17.03
CA ALA A 180 10.59 7.30 17.40
C ALA A 180 11.62 7.19 18.54
N SER A 181 11.44 6.21 19.42
CA SER A 181 12.29 5.96 20.58
C SER A 181 12.45 4.45 20.81
N PHE A 182 13.67 4.01 21.07
CA PHE A 182 13.94 2.62 21.43
C PHE A 182 13.70 2.45 22.93
N LEU A 183 12.58 1.84 23.28
CA LEU A 183 12.22 1.59 24.67
C LEU A 183 12.92 0.32 25.18
N ASN A 184 14.02 0.47 25.92
CA ASN A 184 14.74 -0.68 26.46
C ASN A 184 14.03 -1.28 27.70
N SER A 185 14.38 -2.50 28.08
CA SER A 185 13.72 -3.23 29.17
C SER A 185 13.87 -2.55 30.54
N ASN A 186 14.95 -1.81 30.79
CA ASN A 186 15.15 -1.11 32.06
C ASN A 186 14.30 0.16 32.16
N GLU A 187 14.20 0.93 31.08
CA GLU A 187 13.32 2.11 31.00
C GLU A 187 11.85 1.71 31.06
N PHE A 188 11.45 0.69 30.28
CA PHE A 188 10.12 0.08 30.38
C PHE A 188 9.85 -0.43 31.81
N GLY A 189 10.87 -1.06 32.39
CA GLY A 189 11.12 -1.27 33.81
C GLY A 189 10.56 -0.16 34.71
N GLN A 190 11.20 1.00 34.64
CA GLN A 190 10.95 2.12 35.53
C GLN A 190 9.59 2.78 35.28
N LEU A 191 9.23 2.99 34.00
CA LEU A 191 8.00 3.68 33.61
C LEU A 191 6.76 2.92 34.09
N THR A 192 6.69 1.62 33.81
CA THR A 192 5.53 0.81 34.23
C THR A 192 5.49 0.58 35.74
N SER A 193 6.62 0.58 36.44
CA SER A 193 6.65 0.60 37.91
C SER A 193 6.00 1.87 38.47
N GLY A 194 6.30 3.05 37.92
CA GLY A 194 5.63 4.29 38.30
C GLY A 194 4.12 4.23 38.11
N LEU A 195 3.65 3.65 37.01
CA LEU A 195 2.22 3.43 36.76
C LEU A 195 1.58 2.51 37.80
N VAL A 196 2.27 1.43 38.19
CA VAL A 196 1.78 0.49 39.23
C VAL A 196 1.73 1.16 40.59
N ASP A 197 2.74 1.94 40.97
CA ASP A 197 2.77 2.71 42.22
C ASP A 197 1.61 3.73 42.28
N SER A 198 1.31 4.34 41.14
CA SER A 198 0.19 5.26 40.93
C SER A 198 -1.16 4.56 40.70
N ARG A 199 -1.20 3.21 40.72
CA ARG A 199 -2.40 2.37 40.51
C ARG A 199 -3.12 2.65 39.20
N ILE A 200 -2.36 2.83 38.12
CA ILE A 200 -2.85 3.09 36.76
C ILE A 200 -2.77 1.79 35.96
N ALA A 201 -3.93 1.29 35.52
CA ALA A 201 -4.00 0.10 34.67
C ALA A 201 -4.01 0.49 33.19
N VAL A 202 -3.13 -0.08 32.39
CA VAL A 202 -3.01 0.23 30.96
C VAL A 202 -3.50 -0.94 30.12
N SER A 203 -4.56 -0.71 29.37
CA SER A 203 -5.14 -1.69 28.43
C SER A 203 -4.97 -1.20 27.00
N SER A 204 -4.96 -2.12 26.04
CA SER A 204 -4.75 -1.77 24.64
C SER A 204 -5.65 -2.51 23.66
N LEU A 205 -5.97 -1.85 22.55
CA LEU A 205 -6.41 -2.47 21.32
C LEU A 205 -5.25 -2.40 20.33
N ALA A 206 -4.66 -3.55 20.03
CA ALA A 206 -3.62 -3.67 19.02
C ALA A 206 -4.25 -3.63 17.62
N ILE A 207 -4.05 -2.52 16.92
CA ILE A 207 -4.58 -2.27 15.58
C ILE A 207 -3.57 -1.53 14.73
N GLY A 208 -3.38 -1.98 13.50
CA GLY A 208 -2.42 -1.42 12.55
C GLY A 208 -1.74 -2.50 11.72
N PRO A 209 -0.92 -2.09 10.74
CA PRO A 209 -0.26 -3.02 9.81
C PRO A 209 0.79 -3.89 10.50
N ASP A 210 1.61 -3.31 11.37
CA ASP A 210 2.68 -3.98 12.11
C ASP A 210 2.40 -3.81 13.60
N ARG A 211 1.96 -4.84 14.32
CA ARG A 211 1.56 -4.73 15.74
C ARG A 211 2.63 -5.30 16.66
N ASP A 212 3.14 -4.52 17.60
CA ASP A 212 3.97 -5.04 18.70
C ASP A 212 3.09 -5.59 19.83
N VAL A 213 2.51 -6.76 19.57
CA VAL A 213 1.64 -7.45 20.53
C VAL A 213 2.40 -7.83 21.80
N ALA A 214 3.70 -8.13 21.70
CA ALA A 214 4.52 -8.51 22.84
C ALA A 214 4.69 -7.34 23.82
N LEU A 215 5.05 -6.15 23.33
CA LEU A 215 5.16 -4.94 24.15
C LEU A 215 3.82 -4.60 24.81
N LEU A 216 2.74 -4.59 24.03
CA LEU A 216 1.41 -4.25 24.52
C LEU A 216 0.89 -5.26 25.57
N ALA A 217 1.16 -6.56 25.36
CA ALA A 217 0.80 -7.60 26.32
C ALA A 217 1.66 -7.52 27.59
N ALA A 218 2.96 -7.22 27.48
CA ALA A 218 3.83 -7.02 28.64
C ALA A 218 3.38 -5.80 29.47
N LEU A 219 3.01 -4.69 28.80
CA LEU A 219 2.49 -3.48 29.43
C LEU A 219 1.18 -3.78 30.19
N ALA A 220 0.26 -4.47 29.54
CA ALA A 220 -1.02 -4.85 30.12
C ALA A 220 -0.86 -5.87 31.27
N ASN A 221 0.06 -6.84 31.13
CA ASN A 221 0.39 -7.79 32.17
C ASN A 221 0.92 -7.07 33.41
N ARG A 222 1.87 -6.15 33.25
CA ARG A 222 2.56 -5.48 34.35
C ARG A 222 1.72 -4.41 35.07
N THR A 223 0.87 -3.69 34.34
CA THR A 223 0.03 -2.62 34.90
C THR A 223 -1.36 -3.10 35.32
N GLY A 224 -1.71 -4.37 35.04
CA GLY A 224 -3.04 -4.90 35.36
C GLY A 224 -4.14 -4.46 34.41
N GLY A 225 -3.84 -4.13 33.15
CA GLY A 225 -4.83 -3.90 32.08
C GLY A 225 -4.95 -5.09 31.12
N ASN A 226 -5.81 -5.03 30.09
CA ASN A 226 -6.03 -6.10 29.08
C ASN A 226 -5.51 -5.72 27.69
N ILE A 227 -5.31 -6.72 26.82
CA ILE A 227 -5.07 -6.51 25.39
C ILE A 227 -6.20 -7.15 24.58
N TYR A 228 -6.62 -6.45 23.52
CA TYR A 228 -7.49 -6.96 22.48
C TYR A 228 -6.79 -6.79 21.13
N LEU A 229 -7.04 -7.72 20.21
CA LEU A 229 -6.45 -7.68 18.87
C LEU A 229 -7.57 -7.37 17.87
N ALA A 230 -7.35 -6.39 17.01
CA ALA A 230 -8.17 -6.20 15.81
C ALA A 230 -7.53 -6.94 14.64
N GLY A 231 -8.20 -7.92 14.04
CA GLY A 231 -7.80 -8.51 12.78
C GLY A 231 -8.32 -7.71 11.58
N ASP A 232 -8.40 -8.38 10.42
CA ASP A 232 -8.76 -7.74 9.15
C ASP A 232 -10.26 -7.44 9.00
N ASP A 233 -11.11 -8.01 9.87
CA ASP A 233 -12.55 -7.73 9.90
C ASP A 233 -12.83 -6.50 10.80
N PRO A 234 -13.43 -5.42 10.25
CA PRO A 234 -13.84 -4.25 11.03
C PRO A 234 -14.71 -4.56 12.26
N ALA A 235 -15.45 -5.67 12.24
CA ALA A 235 -16.25 -6.12 13.38
C ALA A 235 -15.38 -6.50 14.59
N GLU A 236 -14.15 -6.97 14.38
CA GLU A 236 -13.22 -7.33 15.45
C GLU A 236 -12.71 -6.10 16.21
N ALA A 237 -12.44 -4.99 15.51
CA ALA A 237 -12.08 -3.73 16.16
C ALA A 237 -13.22 -3.22 17.06
N GLN A 238 -14.46 -3.30 16.58
CA GLN A 238 -15.65 -2.94 17.35
C GLN A 238 -15.84 -3.83 18.58
N LEU A 239 -15.63 -5.14 18.44
CA LEU A 239 -15.63 -6.11 19.55
C LEU A 239 -14.51 -5.82 20.56
N GLY A 240 -13.33 -5.41 20.08
CA GLY A 240 -12.22 -4.93 20.91
C GLY A 240 -12.64 -3.74 21.76
N GLY A 241 -13.32 -2.75 21.18
CA GLY A 241 -13.88 -1.63 21.93
C GLY A 241 -14.90 -2.04 23.01
N VAL A 242 -15.75 -3.03 22.71
CA VAL A 242 -16.67 -3.61 23.72
C VAL A 242 -15.90 -4.33 24.84
N GLY A 243 -14.83 -5.06 24.50
CA GLY A 243 -13.94 -5.72 25.45
C GLY A 243 -13.23 -4.73 26.37
N LEU A 244 -12.71 -3.64 25.81
CA LEU A 244 -12.08 -2.56 26.57
C LEU A 244 -13.06 -1.86 27.51
N ALA A 245 -14.30 -1.62 27.08
CA ALA A 245 -15.33 -1.07 27.96
C ALA A 245 -15.62 -2.00 29.16
N LYS A 246 -15.67 -3.31 28.92
CA LYS A 246 -15.79 -4.30 30.00
C LYS A 246 -14.56 -4.30 30.91
N THR A 247 -13.36 -4.16 30.35
CA THR A 247 -12.09 -4.14 31.10
C THR A 247 -12.08 -3.04 32.16
N VAL A 248 -12.57 -1.84 31.84
CA VAL A 248 -12.67 -0.70 32.78
C VAL A 248 -13.55 -1.04 34.00
N ARG A 249 -14.55 -1.91 33.82
CA ARG A 249 -15.50 -2.28 34.88
C ARG A 249 -14.98 -3.29 35.87
N HIS A 250 -14.03 -4.13 35.45
CA HIS A 250 -13.48 -5.15 36.32
C HIS A 250 -12.43 -4.54 37.24
N ALA A 251 -12.48 -4.91 38.52
CA ALA A 251 -11.54 -4.37 39.50
C ALA A 251 -10.13 -4.91 39.28
N VAL A 252 -9.16 -4.03 39.52
CA VAL A 252 -7.75 -4.36 39.62
C VAL A 252 -7.38 -4.43 41.09
N ILE A 253 -6.74 -5.53 41.47
CA ILE A 253 -6.30 -5.83 42.82
C ILE A 253 -4.79 -5.61 42.85
N TRP A 254 -4.34 -4.67 43.66
CA TRP A 254 -2.95 -4.20 43.74
C TRP A 254 -2.22 -4.90 44.89
N PRO A 255 -1.29 -5.84 44.63
CA PRO A 255 -0.54 -6.54 45.67
C PRO A 255 0.34 -5.57 46.47
N GLU A 256 0.27 -5.67 47.80
CA GLU A 256 1.17 -4.93 48.71
C GLU A 256 2.20 -5.88 49.33
N HIS A 257 1.76 -7.09 49.71
CA HIS A 257 2.63 -8.13 50.26
C HIS A 257 2.29 -9.49 49.67
N VAL A 258 3.30 -10.17 49.12
CA VAL A 258 3.15 -11.48 48.48
C VAL A 258 4.02 -12.49 49.23
N THR A 259 3.40 -13.58 49.67
CA THR A 259 4.11 -14.69 50.32
C THR A 259 4.06 -15.91 49.42
N LEU A 260 5.18 -16.21 48.77
CA LEU A 260 5.37 -17.41 47.96
C LEU A 260 6.10 -18.51 48.75
N PRO A 261 5.81 -19.80 48.50
CA PRO A 261 6.51 -20.91 49.13
C PRO A 261 8.01 -20.92 48.80
N ALA A 262 8.85 -21.25 49.78
CA ALA A 262 10.31 -21.37 49.58
C ALA A 262 10.72 -22.48 48.57
N ALA A 263 9.79 -23.37 48.20
CA ALA A 263 10.00 -24.36 47.15
C ALA A 263 10.04 -23.74 45.74
N MET A 264 9.45 -22.55 45.53
CA MET A 264 9.56 -21.79 44.29
C MET A 264 10.88 -21.01 44.32
N THR A 265 11.91 -21.53 43.67
CA THR A 265 13.29 -21.01 43.79
C THR A 265 13.56 -19.78 42.91
N GLU A 266 12.88 -19.69 41.78
CA GLU A 266 12.86 -18.53 40.89
C GLU A 266 11.41 -18.27 40.47
N THR A 267 10.98 -17.01 40.42
CA THR A 267 9.61 -16.62 40.04
C THR A 267 9.64 -15.37 39.18
N PHE A 268 8.93 -15.40 38.06
CA PHE A 268 8.81 -14.32 37.10
C PHE A 268 7.34 -14.03 36.75
N PRO A 269 6.94 -12.75 36.64
CA PRO A 269 7.72 -11.56 36.97
C PRO A 269 8.13 -11.53 38.45
N ALA A 270 9.30 -10.95 38.76
CA ALA A 270 9.85 -10.97 40.12
C ALA A 270 8.97 -10.22 41.13
N ALA A 271 8.30 -9.15 40.68
CA ALA A 271 7.19 -8.53 41.40
C ALA A 271 5.87 -9.05 40.83
N MET A 272 4.99 -9.56 41.70
CA MET A 272 3.70 -10.10 41.27
C MET A 272 2.88 -9.00 40.58
N PRO A 273 2.42 -9.22 39.34
CA PRO A 273 1.59 -8.24 38.65
C PRO A 273 0.24 -8.04 39.35
N PRO A 274 -0.43 -6.89 39.13
CA PRO A 274 -1.78 -6.68 39.63
C PRO A 274 -2.75 -7.76 39.16
N LEU A 275 -3.59 -8.26 40.06
CA LEU A 275 -4.59 -9.29 39.75
C LEU A 275 -5.86 -8.65 39.22
N ARG A 276 -6.62 -9.39 38.41
CA ARG A 276 -7.90 -8.90 37.87
C ARG A 276 -9.01 -9.91 38.10
N THR A 277 -10.25 -9.44 38.17
CA THR A 277 -11.43 -10.31 38.35
C THR A 277 -11.94 -10.95 37.05
N ASP A 278 -11.46 -10.51 35.88
CA ASP A 278 -11.87 -11.00 34.56
C ASP A 278 -10.87 -11.95 33.91
N ARG A 279 -9.70 -12.16 34.50
CA ARG A 279 -8.69 -13.11 34.04
C ARG A 279 -7.79 -13.58 35.18
N ASP A 280 -7.10 -14.67 34.96
CA ASP A 280 -6.06 -15.15 35.86
C ASP A 280 -4.75 -14.36 35.70
N THR A 281 -3.92 -14.37 36.76
CA THR A 281 -2.54 -13.88 36.73
C THR A 281 -1.59 -15.06 36.63
N ILE A 282 -0.64 -14.99 35.70
CA ILE A 282 0.37 -16.03 35.48
C ILE A 282 1.69 -15.64 36.13
N VAL A 283 2.27 -16.57 36.89
CA VAL A 283 3.65 -16.52 37.39
C VAL A 283 4.36 -17.79 36.92
N VAL A 284 5.51 -17.64 36.29
CA VAL A 284 6.34 -18.77 35.83
C VAL A 284 7.62 -18.85 36.63
N GLY A 285 8.24 -20.02 36.70
CA GLY A 285 9.46 -20.16 37.49
C GLY A 285 9.96 -21.57 37.64
N THR A 286 10.90 -21.77 38.55
CA THR A 286 11.49 -23.08 38.85
C THR A 286 11.06 -23.57 40.22
N LEU A 287 10.75 -24.85 40.31
CA LEU A 287 10.29 -25.52 41.53
C LEU A 287 11.36 -26.51 42.01
N GLY A 288 11.78 -26.40 43.26
CA GLY A 288 12.77 -27.29 43.85
C GLY A 288 12.20 -28.67 44.22
N GLN A 289 10.99 -28.71 44.79
CA GLN A 289 10.31 -29.96 45.14
C GLN A 289 8.81 -29.84 44.89
N ALA A 290 8.20 -30.85 44.27
CA ALA A 290 6.75 -30.97 44.11
C ALA A 290 6.04 -31.15 45.47
N GLY A 291 4.84 -30.62 45.62
CA GLY A 291 4.07 -30.71 46.85
C GLY A 291 2.83 -29.83 46.89
N ASN A 292 2.28 -29.69 48.10
CA ASN A 292 1.14 -28.83 48.39
C ASN A 292 1.63 -27.52 49.01
N PHE A 293 1.10 -26.42 48.50
CA PHE A 293 1.52 -25.07 48.84
C PHE A 293 0.33 -24.19 49.19
N GLU A 294 0.60 -23.14 49.96
CA GLU A 294 -0.35 -22.07 50.23
C GLU A 294 0.28 -20.76 49.75
N ILE A 295 -0.44 -20.03 48.91
CA ILE A 295 -0.02 -18.74 48.35
C ILE A 295 -0.88 -17.67 48.98
N LYS A 296 -0.24 -16.64 49.56
CA LYS A 296 -0.96 -15.53 50.21
C LYS A 296 -0.57 -14.20 49.59
N VAL A 297 -1.58 -13.39 49.31
CA VAL A 297 -1.42 -12.04 48.78
C VAL A 297 -2.30 -11.09 49.58
N ASP A 298 -1.66 -10.16 50.29
CA ASP A 298 -2.33 -9.01 50.86
C ASP A 298 -2.28 -7.87 49.83
N ALA A 299 -3.44 -7.31 49.51
CA ALA A 299 -3.62 -6.39 48.40
C ALA A 299 -4.67 -5.32 48.72
N ARG A 300 -4.85 -4.38 47.79
CA ARG A 300 -5.95 -3.41 47.81
C ARG A 300 -6.80 -3.48 46.56
N VAL A 301 -8.11 -3.31 46.75
CA VAL A 301 -9.09 -3.18 45.67
C VAL A 301 -10.00 -2.00 45.97
N ASN A 302 -10.09 -1.03 45.05
CA ASN A 302 -10.90 0.18 45.23
C ASN A 302 -10.65 0.90 46.58
N GLY A 303 -9.38 0.97 47.01
CA GLY A 303 -8.96 1.58 48.27
C GLY A 303 -9.08 0.67 49.51
N GLU A 304 -9.89 -0.38 49.45
CA GLU A 304 -10.12 -1.31 50.56
C GLU A 304 -9.07 -2.43 50.61
N PRO A 305 -8.53 -2.77 51.79
CA PRO A 305 -7.60 -3.90 51.94
C PRO A 305 -8.33 -5.24 51.80
N VAL A 306 -7.70 -6.17 51.07
CA VAL A 306 -8.17 -7.54 50.85
C VAL A 306 -7.02 -8.53 51.05
N SER A 307 -7.29 -9.67 51.68
CA SER A 307 -6.31 -10.75 51.84
C SER A 307 -6.79 -11.97 51.07
N LEU A 308 -5.96 -12.47 50.16
CA LEU A 308 -6.25 -13.58 49.27
C LEU A 308 -5.35 -14.76 49.64
N SER A 309 -5.94 -15.97 49.68
CA SER A 309 -5.19 -17.21 49.91
C SER A 309 -5.66 -18.29 48.94
N TRP A 310 -4.69 -18.95 48.31
CA TRP A 310 -4.94 -20.08 47.41
C TRP A 310 -4.18 -21.32 47.89
N PRO A 311 -4.89 -22.43 48.18
CA PRO A 311 -4.26 -23.73 48.28
C PRO A 311 -3.94 -24.25 46.88
N VAL A 312 -2.69 -24.64 46.63
CA VAL A 312 -2.22 -25.06 45.31
C VAL A 312 -1.43 -26.36 45.42
N VAL A 313 -1.69 -27.30 44.51
CA VAL A 313 -0.98 -28.58 44.43
C VAL A 313 -0.20 -28.59 43.13
N SER A 314 1.09 -28.96 43.17
CA SER A 314 1.87 -29.12 41.95
C SER A 314 1.35 -30.30 41.13
N GLU A 315 0.95 -30.05 39.89
CA GLU A 315 0.53 -31.08 38.94
C GLU A 315 1.70 -31.98 38.52
N GLU A 316 1.38 -33.18 38.02
CA GLU A 316 2.36 -34.03 37.36
C GLU A 316 2.95 -33.33 36.12
N SER A 317 4.21 -33.64 35.81
CA SER A 317 4.90 -33.06 34.66
C SER A 317 4.17 -33.38 33.35
N SER A 318 3.92 -32.37 32.53
CA SER A 318 3.27 -32.53 31.22
C SER A 318 4.07 -31.87 30.10
N ASP A 319 4.18 -32.57 28.97
CA ASP A 319 4.84 -32.11 27.75
C ASP A 319 4.14 -30.87 27.13
N ASP A 320 2.88 -30.61 27.47
CA ASP A 320 2.18 -29.38 27.09
C ASP A 320 2.85 -28.10 27.59
N PHE A 321 3.73 -28.23 28.58
CA PHE A 321 4.48 -27.15 29.21
C PHE A 321 5.99 -27.23 28.90
N ALA A 322 6.40 -27.97 27.87
CA ALA A 322 7.79 -28.10 27.46
C ALA A 322 8.45 -26.78 27.02
N PHE A 323 7.65 -25.75 26.71
CA PHE A 323 8.11 -24.40 26.38
C PHE A 323 8.53 -23.55 27.61
N LEU A 324 8.15 -23.95 28.83
CA LEU A 324 8.42 -23.19 30.05
C LEU A 324 9.92 -22.92 30.33
N PRO A 325 10.86 -23.86 30.12
CA PRO A 325 12.28 -23.60 30.31
C PRO A 325 12.78 -22.43 29.44
N ARG A 326 12.34 -22.40 28.18
CA ARG A 326 12.69 -21.33 27.24
C ARG A 326 12.07 -20.00 27.67
N LEU A 327 10.81 -20.00 28.09
CA LEU A 327 10.15 -18.80 28.61
C LEU A 327 10.86 -18.24 29.85
N ILE A 328 11.30 -19.10 30.77
CA ILE A 328 12.05 -18.71 31.97
C ILE A 328 13.43 -18.16 31.60
N GLU A 329 14.11 -18.78 30.64
CA GLU A 329 15.38 -18.26 30.11
C GLU A 329 15.23 -16.84 29.55
N MET A 330 14.15 -16.58 28.81
CA MET A 330 13.83 -15.26 28.27
C MET A 330 13.49 -14.23 29.35
N ALA A 331 12.90 -14.65 30.48
CA ALA A 331 12.52 -13.78 31.58
C ALA A 331 13.66 -13.41 32.53
N ARG A 332 14.73 -14.22 32.61
CA ARG A 332 15.83 -14.00 33.55
C ARG A 332 16.57 -12.66 33.39
N PRO A 333 16.91 -12.19 32.17
CA PRO A 333 17.72 -10.98 31.98
C PRO A 333 17.09 -9.71 32.57
N ASP A 334 15.76 -9.60 32.51
CA ASP A 334 15.02 -8.42 32.95
C ASP A 334 14.07 -8.72 34.12
N GLN A 335 14.20 -9.89 34.75
CA GLN A 335 13.35 -10.35 35.85
C GLN A 335 11.86 -10.45 35.49
N GLY A 336 11.55 -10.71 34.23
CA GLY A 336 10.21 -10.91 33.69
C GLY A 336 9.44 -9.62 33.43
N VAL A 337 10.15 -8.50 33.32
CA VAL A 337 9.59 -7.18 33.01
C VAL A 337 8.88 -7.16 31.66
N THR A 338 9.45 -7.83 30.66
CA THR A 338 8.89 -7.90 29.30
C THR A 338 8.01 -9.13 29.05
N LEU A 339 7.63 -9.89 30.10
CA LEU A 339 6.82 -11.10 29.93
C LEU A 339 5.40 -10.78 29.41
N PRO A 340 5.02 -11.25 28.21
CA PRO A 340 3.70 -10.99 27.63
C PRO A 340 2.66 -12.06 28.03
N THR A 341 2.78 -12.64 29.24
CA THR A 341 1.92 -13.73 29.72
C THR A 341 0.63 -13.20 30.34
N ILE A 342 -0.17 -12.53 29.52
CA ILE A 342 -1.43 -11.91 29.91
C ILE A 342 -2.52 -12.98 30.15
N GLY A 343 -2.55 -13.51 31.38
CA GLY A 343 -3.40 -14.64 31.74
C GLY A 343 -3.06 -15.93 30.98
N SER A 344 -3.90 -16.93 31.14
CA SER A 344 -3.76 -18.22 30.46
C SER A 344 -3.81 -18.11 28.93
N ASP A 345 -4.54 -17.13 28.38
CA ASP A 345 -4.59 -16.86 26.95
C ASP A 345 -3.23 -16.36 26.43
N GLY A 346 -2.63 -15.38 27.11
CA GLY A 346 -1.29 -14.90 26.78
C GLY A 346 -0.20 -15.96 26.91
N LEU A 347 -0.29 -16.83 27.92
CA LEU A 347 0.65 -17.94 28.06
C LEU A 347 0.58 -18.92 26.87
N ARG A 348 -0.63 -19.19 26.35
CA ARG A 348 -0.83 -20.02 25.16
C ARG A 348 -0.34 -19.35 23.87
N GLU A 349 -0.48 -18.04 23.77
CA GLU A 349 0.11 -17.24 22.68
C GLU A 349 1.63 -17.37 22.66
N VAL A 350 2.27 -17.16 23.82
CA VAL A 350 3.72 -17.30 23.99
C VAL A 350 4.21 -18.70 23.64
N ARG A 351 3.49 -19.74 24.10
CA ARG A 351 3.77 -21.13 23.71
C ARG A 351 3.83 -21.27 22.19
N ARG A 352 2.82 -20.78 21.47
CA ARG A 352 2.76 -20.89 20.01
C ARG A 352 3.90 -20.18 19.31
N VAL A 353 4.31 -19.00 19.81
CA VAL A 353 5.44 -18.24 19.25
C VAL A 353 6.73 -19.03 19.41
N ILE A 354 7.01 -19.55 20.62
CA ILE A 354 8.21 -20.37 20.89
C ILE A 354 8.22 -21.64 20.02
N GLU A 355 7.08 -22.32 19.90
CA GLU A 355 6.96 -23.52 19.05
C GLU A 355 7.18 -23.17 17.56
N SER A 356 6.65 -22.04 17.08
CA SER A 356 6.83 -21.60 15.68
C SER A 356 8.28 -21.23 15.36
N ASP A 357 8.99 -20.58 16.30
CA ASP A 357 10.42 -20.28 16.16
C ASP A 357 11.26 -21.57 16.07
N ALA A 358 10.95 -22.56 16.92
CA ALA A 358 11.60 -23.87 16.89
C ALA A 358 11.34 -24.61 15.57
N GLU A 359 10.12 -24.55 15.02
CA GLU A 359 9.81 -25.07 13.69
C GLU A 359 10.59 -24.34 12.58
N GLY A 360 10.76 -23.02 12.68
CA GLY A 360 11.56 -22.22 11.76
C GLY A 360 13.02 -22.67 11.73
N LEU A 361 13.64 -22.83 12.91
CA LEU A 361 14.99 -23.37 13.06
C LEU A 361 15.10 -24.79 12.52
N THR A 362 14.08 -25.61 12.75
CA THR A 362 14.02 -26.98 12.21
C THR A 362 14.01 -26.98 10.68
N ARG A 363 13.24 -26.09 10.03
CA ARG A 363 13.23 -25.94 8.56
C ARG A 363 14.58 -25.46 8.03
N LEU A 364 15.25 -24.55 8.73
CA LEU A 364 16.61 -24.12 8.35
C LEU A 364 17.61 -25.28 8.51
N GLY A 365 17.47 -26.06 9.58
CA GLY A 365 18.30 -27.24 9.83
C GLY A 365 18.12 -28.34 8.77
N THR A 366 16.88 -28.64 8.36
CA THR A 366 16.61 -29.59 7.26
C THR A 366 17.21 -29.12 5.95
N HIS A 367 17.13 -27.82 5.65
CA HIS A 367 17.72 -27.23 4.45
C HIS A 367 19.26 -27.27 4.48
N ALA A 368 19.89 -26.92 5.61
CA ALA A 368 21.33 -27.04 5.80
C ALA A 368 21.81 -28.48 5.60
N LEU A 369 21.07 -29.45 6.16
CA LEU A 369 21.36 -30.87 5.98
C LEU A 369 21.24 -31.30 4.51
N ALA A 370 20.22 -30.81 3.79
CA ALA A 370 20.05 -31.08 2.36
C ALA A 370 21.17 -30.47 1.50
N MET A 371 21.80 -29.39 1.95
CA MET A 371 22.97 -28.78 1.32
C MET A 371 24.30 -29.43 1.71
N GLY A 372 24.28 -30.46 2.57
CA GLY A 372 25.48 -31.13 3.06
C GLY A 372 26.21 -30.39 4.18
N ASP A 373 25.65 -29.29 4.70
CA ASP A 373 26.18 -28.57 5.86
C ASP A 373 25.66 -29.20 7.16
N ALA A 374 26.28 -30.33 7.53
CA ALA A 374 25.92 -31.08 8.72
C ALA A 374 26.18 -30.31 10.03
N ASP A 375 27.21 -29.46 10.07
CA ASP A 375 27.55 -28.69 11.28
C ASP A 375 26.51 -27.61 11.58
N SER A 376 26.06 -26.88 10.55
CA SER A 376 24.97 -25.91 10.72
C SER A 376 23.63 -26.59 10.98
N ALA A 377 23.35 -27.72 10.31
CA ALA A 377 22.15 -28.52 10.57
C ALA A 377 22.09 -29.01 12.03
N LEU A 378 23.22 -29.45 12.58
CA LEU A 378 23.34 -29.88 13.97
C LEU A 378 23.08 -28.72 14.93
N ARG A 379 23.73 -27.57 14.73
CA ARG A 379 23.53 -26.38 15.58
C ARG A 379 22.08 -25.89 15.57
N LEU A 380 21.45 -25.85 14.39
CA LEU A 380 20.06 -25.42 14.22
C LEU A 380 19.08 -26.40 14.87
N ALA A 381 19.33 -27.71 14.74
CA ALA A 381 18.53 -28.74 15.37
C ALA A 381 18.67 -28.75 16.90
N ASP A 382 19.88 -28.56 17.43
CA ASP A 382 20.11 -28.45 18.87
C ASP A 382 19.45 -27.20 19.47
N GLU A 383 19.46 -26.07 18.75
CA GLU A 383 18.75 -24.86 19.17
C GLU A 383 17.23 -25.05 19.12
N ALA A 384 16.69 -25.68 18.07
CA ALA A 384 15.28 -26.01 17.99
C ALA A 384 14.83 -26.91 19.16
N LEU A 385 15.63 -27.93 19.51
CA LEU A 385 15.35 -28.83 20.65
C LEU A 385 15.53 -28.16 22.01
N ARG A 386 16.32 -27.09 22.10
CA ARG A 386 16.40 -26.26 23.31
C ARG A 386 15.11 -25.47 23.53
N GLN A 387 14.47 -25.03 22.45
CA GLN A 387 13.22 -24.25 22.48
C GLN A 387 12.00 -25.15 22.64
N ASP A 388 11.93 -26.24 21.87
CA ASP A 388 10.92 -27.28 21.96
C ASP A 388 11.58 -28.67 22.03
N PRO A 389 11.77 -29.21 23.25
CA PRO A 389 12.31 -30.55 23.47
C PRO A 389 11.49 -31.69 22.85
N THR A 390 10.23 -31.45 22.51
CA THR A 390 9.31 -32.45 21.97
C THR A 390 9.31 -32.49 20.43
N ASN A 391 10.10 -31.62 19.78
CA ASN A 391 10.16 -31.52 18.32
C ASN A 391 10.81 -32.75 17.69
N VAL A 392 9.98 -33.68 17.21
CA VAL A 392 10.40 -34.94 16.58
C VAL A 392 11.21 -34.74 15.30
N VAL A 393 10.96 -33.64 14.57
CA VAL A 393 11.65 -33.37 13.30
C VAL A 393 13.05 -32.82 13.57
N ALA A 394 13.20 -31.89 14.52
CA ALA A 394 14.51 -31.40 14.95
C ALA A 394 15.40 -32.55 15.45
N GLU A 395 14.82 -33.49 16.22
CA GLU A 395 15.51 -34.69 16.67
C GLU A 395 15.97 -35.58 15.49
N SER A 396 15.15 -35.70 14.44
CA SER A 396 15.54 -36.43 13.23
C SER A 396 16.68 -35.74 12.47
N VAL A 397 16.66 -34.40 12.37
CA VAL A 397 17.73 -33.60 11.74
C VAL A 397 19.03 -33.73 12.52
N ARG A 398 18.98 -33.63 13.85
CA ARG A 398 20.14 -33.83 14.73
C ARG A 398 20.78 -35.18 14.50
N ARG A 399 19.99 -36.26 14.49
CA ARG A 399 20.49 -37.63 14.24
C ARG A 399 21.09 -37.79 12.85
N ALA A 400 20.47 -37.20 11.83
CA ALA A 400 20.97 -37.27 10.46
C ALA A 400 22.25 -36.45 10.25
N ALA A 401 22.39 -35.31 10.94
CA ALA A 401 23.60 -34.49 10.93
C ALA A 401 24.77 -35.19 11.64
N VAL A 402 24.54 -35.85 12.78
CA VAL A 402 25.55 -36.65 13.50
C VAL A 402 25.88 -37.96 12.75
N GLY A 403 24.90 -38.51 12.03
CA GLY A 403 24.99 -39.81 11.35
C GLY A 403 25.67 -39.80 9.98
N GLY A 404 26.47 -38.78 9.67
CA GLY A 404 27.25 -38.53 8.44
C GLY A 404 27.20 -39.59 7.32
N ALA A 405 26.87 -39.13 6.10
CA ALA A 405 26.90 -39.89 4.85
C ALA A 405 27.92 -41.05 4.84
N THR A 406 27.42 -42.29 4.88
CA THR A 406 28.22 -43.50 4.67
C THR A 406 28.67 -43.59 3.21
N GLU A 407 29.94 -43.27 2.95
CA GLU A 407 30.94 -44.05 2.20
C GLU A 407 32.06 -43.15 1.64
N ALA A 408 33.22 -43.12 2.30
CA ALA A 408 34.53 -43.04 1.65
C ALA A 408 35.65 -43.40 2.63
N THR A 409 36.31 -44.50 2.34
CA THR A 409 37.48 -45.08 2.98
C THR A 409 38.70 -44.15 3.03
N GLY A 410 39.35 -44.09 4.21
CA GLY A 410 40.81 -44.19 4.38
C GLY A 410 41.62 -42.89 4.39
N LEU A 411 42.23 -42.55 5.55
CA LEU A 411 43.65 -42.82 5.82
C LEU A 411 44.05 -42.34 7.23
N VAL A 412 44.63 -43.28 7.99
CA VAL A 412 45.26 -43.10 9.30
C VAL A 412 46.73 -42.72 9.10
N LEU A 413 47.25 -41.80 9.92
CA LEU A 413 48.69 -41.59 10.10
C LEU A 413 49.01 -41.34 11.58
N ALA A 414 49.75 -42.29 12.18
CA ALA A 414 50.39 -42.19 13.48
C ALA A 414 51.89 -41.95 13.30
N PRO A 415 52.62 -41.47 14.33
CA PRO A 415 54.04 -41.75 14.47
C PRO A 415 54.36 -42.57 15.73
N GLN A 416 55.35 -43.45 15.56
CA GLN A 416 55.87 -44.45 16.50
C GLN A 416 56.80 -43.87 17.58
N GLU A 417 56.74 -44.46 18.77
CA GLU A 417 57.82 -44.55 19.75
C GLU A 417 58.79 -45.68 19.37
N GLU A 418 60.07 -45.51 19.70
CA GLU A 418 61.06 -46.59 19.71
C GLU A 418 61.90 -46.49 21.00
N LEU A 419 61.98 -47.60 21.73
CA LEU A 419 62.77 -47.82 22.95
C LEU A 419 63.72 -48.99 22.67
N LEU A 420 64.96 -48.94 23.20
CA LEU A 420 65.70 -50.08 23.78
C LEU A 420 66.96 -49.59 24.56
N PRO A 421 67.48 -50.34 25.57
CA PRO A 421 68.32 -49.82 26.66
C PRO A 421 69.74 -50.48 26.72
N PRO A 422 70.46 -50.59 27.88
CA PRO A 422 71.80 -50.04 28.10
C PRO A 422 72.94 -51.08 28.08
N GLY A 423 74.20 -50.60 28.07
CA GLY A 423 75.41 -51.43 28.18
C GLY A 423 76.28 -51.00 29.36
N ASP A 424 76.71 -51.99 30.13
CA ASP A 424 77.40 -51.91 31.43
C ASP A 424 78.86 -51.42 31.38
N GLY A 425 79.33 -50.87 32.51
CA GLY A 425 80.75 -50.70 32.82
C GLY A 425 81.03 -49.84 34.07
N GLU A 426 81.17 -50.47 35.24
CA GLU A 426 81.82 -49.86 36.42
C GLU A 426 83.38 -50.01 36.36
N PRO A 427 84.17 -49.63 37.40
CA PRO A 427 84.53 -48.26 37.79
C PRO A 427 86.07 -48.11 37.95
N LEU A 428 86.64 -46.90 37.82
CA LEU A 428 88.01 -46.67 38.31
C LEU A 428 88.16 -45.32 39.02
N ASP A 429 88.33 -45.46 40.33
CA ASP A 429 88.87 -44.50 41.28
C ASP A 429 90.20 -43.88 40.83
N ARG A 430 90.30 -42.55 40.88
CA ARG A 430 91.54 -41.83 41.19
C ARG A 430 91.23 -40.48 41.83
N GLY A 431 91.31 -40.48 43.16
CA GLY A 431 91.21 -39.28 43.96
C GLY A 431 92.29 -38.22 43.73
N ARG A 432 91.93 -37.02 44.22
CA ARG A 432 92.79 -35.96 44.77
C ARG A 432 93.78 -35.28 43.82
N PHE A 433 93.28 -34.38 42.97
CA PHE A 433 94.00 -33.13 42.64
C PHE A 433 93.16 -31.93 42.11
N LEU A 434 91.81 -32.01 41.98
CA LEU A 434 91.02 -30.99 41.27
C LEU A 434 89.99 -30.18 42.11
N ARG A 435 90.14 -30.11 43.44
CA ARG A 435 89.18 -29.39 44.30
C ARG A 435 89.44 -27.88 44.50
N GLN A 436 90.28 -27.26 43.67
CA GLN A 436 90.60 -25.82 43.75
C GLN A 436 90.35 -25.02 42.46
N ALA A 437 89.86 -25.66 41.38
CA ALA A 437 89.45 -24.98 40.15
C ALA A 437 87.92 -24.95 39.93
N GLU A 438 87.16 -25.86 40.56
CA GLU A 438 85.68 -25.92 40.43
C GLU A 438 84.97 -24.74 41.15
N THR A 439 85.49 -24.26 42.28
CA THR A 439 84.85 -23.19 43.06
C THR A 439 84.85 -21.80 42.40
N GLN A 440 85.71 -21.55 41.39
CA GLN A 440 85.70 -20.28 40.64
C GLN A 440 84.81 -20.33 39.39
N LEU A 441 84.71 -21.51 38.75
CA LEU A 441 83.88 -21.72 37.57
C LEU A 441 82.39 -21.73 37.95
N ASP A 442 82.05 -22.30 39.11
CA ASP A 442 80.66 -22.33 39.62
C ASP A 442 80.14 -20.93 39.99
N ALA A 443 81.00 -20.06 40.56
CA ALA A 443 80.63 -18.68 40.90
C ALA A 443 80.40 -17.80 39.66
N LEU A 444 81.19 -17.99 38.60
CA LEU A 444 81.01 -17.29 37.31
C LEU A 444 79.75 -17.77 36.57
N ASN A 445 79.49 -19.08 36.56
CA ASN A 445 78.27 -19.64 35.99
C ASN A 445 77.01 -19.16 36.72
N GLN A 446 77.05 -19.03 38.05
CA GLN A 446 75.93 -18.48 38.83
C GLN A 446 75.67 -16.99 38.52
N LYS A 447 76.72 -16.18 38.33
CA LYS A 447 76.58 -14.77 37.97
C LYS A 447 75.94 -14.59 36.59
N ASN A 448 76.43 -15.31 35.58
CA ASN A 448 75.88 -15.25 34.22
C ASN A 448 74.42 -15.77 34.17
N LYS A 449 74.09 -16.81 34.96
CA LYS A 449 72.72 -17.30 35.12
C LYS A 449 71.79 -16.24 35.71
N ALA A 450 72.24 -15.50 36.72
CA ALA A 450 71.46 -14.42 37.34
C ALA A 450 71.20 -13.24 36.39
N GLU A 451 72.19 -12.88 35.56
CA GLU A 451 72.08 -11.78 34.59
C GLU A 451 71.09 -12.10 33.47
N VAL A 452 71.17 -13.31 32.90
CA VAL A 452 70.22 -13.77 31.87
C VAL A 452 68.80 -13.87 32.44
N GLN A 453 68.64 -14.33 33.68
CA GLN A 453 67.32 -14.36 34.34
C GLN A 453 66.77 -12.96 34.64
N ALA A 454 67.61 -11.96 34.91
CA ALA A 454 67.18 -10.58 35.07
C ALA A 454 66.71 -9.98 33.74
N ALA A 455 67.45 -10.20 32.65
CA ALA A 455 67.06 -9.76 31.31
C ALA A 455 65.75 -10.42 30.84
N LEU A 456 65.58 -11.72 31.12
CA LEU A 456 64.34 -12.46 30.82
C LEU A 456 63.12 -11.88 31.54
N ARG A 457 63.27 -11.47 32.80
CA ARG A 457 62.19 -10.81 33.57
C ARG A 457 61.82 -9.45 33.00
N ALA A 458 62.82 -8.63 32.67
CA ALA A 458 62.60 -7.30 32.08
C ALA A 458 61.86 -7.39 30.73
N ALA A 459 62.24 -8.35 29.88
CA ALA A 459 61.55 -8.58 28.61
C ALA A 459 60.10 -9.05 28.80
N ARG A 460 59.83 -9.91 29.81
CA ARG A 460 58.47 -10.34 30.16
C ARG A 460 57.58 -9.21 30.67
N GLU A 461 58.13 -8.25 31.40
CA GLU A 461 57.39 -7.07 31.85
C GLU A 461 57.05 -6.12 30.68
N ARG A 462 58.00 -5.91 29.76
CA ARG A 462 57.77 -5.09 28.55
C ARG A 462 56.71 -5.69 27.64
N ALA A 463 56.63 -7.02 27.57
CA ALA A 463 55.65 -7.74 26.76
C ALA A 463 54.17 -7.44 27.10
N ILE A 464 53.89 -6.79 28.24
CA ILE A 464 52.53 -6.40 28.64
C ILE A 464 52.03 -5.21 27.81
N ASN A 465 52.91 -4.25 27.51
CA ASN A 465 52.55 -3.00 26.84
C ASN A 465 53.09 -2.91 25.41
N ASP A 466 54.20 -3.59 25.14
CA ASP A 466 54.84 -3.64 23.83
C ASP A 466 55.48 -5.03 23.58
N PRO A 467 54.68 -6.00 23.14
CA PRO A 467 55.16 -7.35 22.85
C PRO A 467 56.10 -7.41 21.65
N ALA A 468 56.07 -6.44 20.72
CA ALA A 468 56.96 -6.40 19.56
C ALA A 468 58.41 -6.12 19.98
N SER A 469 58.62 -5.06 20.78
CA SER A 469 59.95 -4.73 21.32
C SER A 469 60.48 -5.82 22.26
N ALA A 470 59.59 -6.47 23.03
CA ALA A 470 59.97 -7.56 23.92
C ALA A 470 60.50 -8.81 23.16
N VAL A 471 59.96 -9.11 21.97
CA VAL A 471 60.47 -10.19 21.11
C VAL A 471 61.88 -9.86 20.59
N GLU A 472 62.13 -8.61 20.19
CA GLU A 472 63.45 -8.16 19.74
C GLU A 472 64.49 -8.27 20.86
N ASP A 473 64.14 -7.83 22.07
CA ASP A 473 65.00 -7.95 23.25
C ASP A 473 65.37 -9.41 23.57
N LEU A 474 64.40 -10.33 23.48
CA LEU A 474 64.64 -11.76 23.73
C LEU A 474 65.52 -12.41 22.64
N LYS A 475 65.38 -11.98 21.38
CA LYS A 475 66.26 -12.44 20.29
C LYS A 475 67.70 -11.96 20.47
N LEU A 476 67.88 -10.71 20.91
CA LEU A 476 69.20 -10.16 21.22
C LEU A 476 69.84 -10.86 22.44
N LEU A 477 69.03 -11.21 23.45
CA LEU A 477 69.48 -12.01 24.59
C LEU A 477 69.92 -13.42 24.16
N LEU A 478 69.21 -14.05 23.22
CA LEU A 478 69.57 -15.35 22.65
C LEU A 478 70.93 -15.31 21.92
N GLU A 479 71.19 -14.25 21.16
CA GLU A 479 72.48 -14.02 20.50
C GLU A 479 73.61 -13.79 21.51
N THR A 480 73.33 -13.03 22.58
CA THR A 480 74.27 -12.77 23.66
C THR A 480 74.68 -14.06 24.38
N ILE A 481 73.75 -14.97 24.68
CA ILE A 481 74.05 -16.27 25.30
C ILE A 481 74.97 -17.14 24.42
N GLY A 482 74.83 -17.04 23.10
CA GLY A 482 75.65 -17.77 22.13
C GLY A 482 77.11 -17.30 22.07
N SER A 483 77.39 -16.06 22.47
CA SER A 483 78.72 -15.43 22.35
C SER A 483 79.56 -15.46 23.62
N ILE A 484 79.06 -16.01 24.74
CA ILE A 484 79.79 -16.10 26.02
C ILE A 484 80.78 -17.29 25.99
N PRO A 485 82.11 -17.04 25.99
CA PRO A 485 83.12 -18.07 25.80
C PRO A 485 83.30 -19.01 27.01
N ASP A 486 83.04 -18.53 28.24
CA ASP A 486 83.34 -19.25 29.49
C ASP A 486 82.12 -19.94 30.15
N LEU A 487 81.03 -20.15 29.41
CA LEU A 487 79.81 -20.79 29.95
C LEU A 487 79.87 -22.32 29.83
N ASN A 488 79.53 -23.02 30.92
CA ASN A 488 79.38 -24.48 30.90
C ASN A 488 78.38 -24.91 29.78
N PRO A 489 78.72 -25.90 28.92
CA PRO A 489 77.84 -26.40 27.86
C PRO A 489 76.43 -26.76 28.31
N GLU A 490 76.25 -27.34 29.50
CA GLU A 490 74.93 -27.72 30.03
C GLU A 490 74.08 -26.50 30.41
N VAL A 491 74.71 -25.50 31.06
CA VAL A 491 74.03 -24.24 31.46
C VAL A 491 73.66 -23.41 30.23
N ARG A 492 74.48 -23.44 29.17
CA ARG A 492 74.18 -22.77 27.90
C ARG A 492 72.91 -23.33 27.25
N LEU A 493 72.75 -24.64 27.27
CA LEU A 493 71.57 -25.30 26.70
C LEU A 493 70.30 -24.97 27.51
N GLU A 494 70.38 -25.01 28.85
CA GLU A 494 69.27 -24.64 29.74
C GLU A 494 68.78 -23.20 29.50
N LEU A 495 69.71 -22.22 29.46
CA LEU A 495 69.36 -20.81 29.27
C LEU A 495 68.83 -20.53 27.86
N ARG A 496 69.40 -21.21 26.84
CA ARG A 496 68.92 -21.10 25.46
C ARG A 496 67.48 -21.60 25.34
N ASP A 497 67.15 -22.73 25.95
CA ASP A 497 65.80 -23.30 25.91
C ASP A 497 64.76 -22.40 26.62
N GLN A 498 65.14 -21.82 27.76
CA GLN A 498 64.32 -20.85 28.50
C GLN A 498 64.02 -19.58 27.67
N VAL A 499 65.02 -19.03 26.96
CA VAL A 499 64.83 -17.85 26.11
C VAL A 499 64.02 -18.19 24.86
N VAL A 500 64.27 -19.33 24.21
CA VAL A 500 63.48 -19.79 23.05
C VAL A 500 62.01 -19.99 23.40
N THR A 501 61.72 -20.56 24.58
CA THR A 501 60.36 -20.71 25.08
C THR A 501 59.69 -19.35 25.32
N ALA A 502 60.39 -18.42 25.95
CA ALA A 502 59.87 -17.06 26.18
C ALA A 502 59.63 -16.28 24.87
N ILE A 503 60.44 -16.49 23.83
CA ILE A 503 60.21 -15.91 22.49
C ILE A 503 58.89 -16.43 21.93
N LYS A 504 58.63 -17.75 21.98
CA LYS A 504 57.37 -18.34 21.49
C LYS A 504 56.15 -17.78 22.22
N GLU A 505 56.22 -17.67 23.54
CA GLU A 505 55.13 -17.10 24.36
C GLU A 505 54.87 -15.62 24.05
N THR A 506 55.92 -14.83 23.85
CA THR A 506 55.80 -13.39 23.57
C THR A 506 55.33 -13.12 22.15
N GLU A 507 55.74 -13.94 21.18
CA GLU A 507 55.25 -13.87 19.79
C GLU A 507 53.76 -14.17 19.71
N ALA A 508 53.27 -15.17 20.46
CA ALA A 508 51.84 -15.47 20.57
C ALA A 508 51.05 -14.28 21.16
N LYS A 509 51.62 -13.60 22.17
CA LYS A 509 51.04 -12.37 22.74
C LYS A 509 51.05 -11.20 21.76
N ARG A 510 52.10 -11.07 20.93
CA ARG A 510 52.17 -10.02 19.90
C ARG A 510 51.04 -10.18 18.88
N VAL A 511 50.85 -11.40 18.36
CA VAL A 511 49.77 -11.69 17.41
C VAL A 511 48.40 -11.37 18.01
N ALA A 512 48.14 -11.79 19.25
CA ALA A 512 46.88 -11.47 19.93
C ALA A 512 46.67 -9.96 20.17
N PHE A 513 47.75 -9.22 20.48
CA PHE A 513 47.71 -7.77 20.65
C PHE A 513 47.44 -7.03 19.34
N ASP A 514 48.08 -7.47 18.25
CA ASP A 514 47.89 -6.92 16.89
C ASP A 514 46.47 -7.21 16.38
N GLU A 515 45.94 -8.41 16.60
CA GLU A 515 44.55 -8.78 16.30
C GLU A 515 43.55 -7.90 17.07
N GLN A 516 43.78 -7.69 18.37
CA GLN A 516 42.92 -6.86 19.21
C GLN A 516 42.97 -5.38 18.84
N ARG A 517 44.10 -4.91 18.30
CA ARG A 517 44.24 -3.56 17.76
C ARG A 517 43.52 -3.43 16.42
N ALA A 518 43.71 -4.36 15.50
CA ALA A 518 43.04 -4.39 14.21
C ALA A 518 41.51 -4.44 14.37
N LEU A 519 41.01 -5.23 15.34
CA LEU A 519 39.59 -5.30 15.67
C LEU A 519 39.05 -3.95 16.16
N ARG A 520 39.80 -3.22 17.00
CA ARG A 520 39.40 -1.88 17.48
C ARG A 520 39.37 -0.86 16.34
N GLU A 521 40.38 -0.87 15.46
CA GLU A 521 40.42 0.01 14.29
C GLU A 521 39.25 -0.29 13.32
N GLN A 522 38.90 -1.57 13.12
CA GLN A 522 37.71 -1.97 12.36
C GLN A 522 36.40 -1.50 13.00
N GLN A 523 36.27 -1.64 14.32
CA GLN A 523 35.08 -1.18 15.06
C GLN A 523 34.92 0.35 14.99
N GLU A 524 36.01 1.11 15.11
CA GLU A 524 35.97 2.57 14.98
C GLU A 524 35.60 3.01 13.56
N ALA A 525 36.16 2.37 12.54
CA ALA A 525 35.81 2.63 11.14
C ALA A 525 34.33 2.30 10.86
N ALA A 526 33.84 1.14 11.31
CA ALA A 526 32.44 0.74 11.18
C ALA A 526 31.49 1.72 11.91
N ARG A 527 31.89 2.23 13.09
CA ARG A 527 31.12 3.24 13.82
C ARG A 527 31.04 4.57 13.06
N GLN A 528 32.14 5.03 12.47
CA GLN A 528 32.14 6.26 11.67
C GLN A 528 31.29 6.13 10.41
N GLU A 529 31.35 4.99 9.74
CA GLU A 529 30.52 4.70 8.57
C GLU A 529 29.03 4.64 8.94
N ALA A 530 28.69 3.99 10.06
CA ALA A 530 27.32 3.95 10.57
C ALA A 530 26.77 5.34 10.92
N VAL A 531 27.57 6.24 11.52
CA VAL A 531 27.16 7.62 11.80
C VAL A 531 26.88 8.38 10.51
N ARG A 532 27.74 8.27 9.50
CA ARG A 532 27.53 8.91 8.20
C ARG A 532 26.25 8.42 7.51
N LEU A 533 26.01 7.11 7.52
CA LEU A 533 24.80 6.51 6.95
C LEU A 533 23.54 6.96 7.71
N ALA A 534 23.62 7.12 9.03
CA ALA A 534 22.52 7.64 9.84
C ALA A 534 22.22 9.12 9.53
N GLU A 535 23.24 9.96 9.35
CA GLU A 535 23.08 11.37 8.96
C GLU A 535 22.46 11.50 7.56
N GLU A 536 22.90 10.70 6.59
CA GLU A 536 22.32 10.65 5.23
C GLU A 536 20.86 10.20 5.28
N ALA A 537 20.56 9.15 6.03
CA ALA A 537 19.19 8.66 6.20
C ALA A 537 18.27 9.71 6.85
N ALA A 538 18.77 10.49 7.81
CA ALA A 538 18.01 11.55 8.46
C ALA A 538 17.68 12.72 7.51
N LEU A 539 18.63 13.10 6.64
CA LEU A 539 18.39 14.12 5.61
C LEU A 539 17.34 13.67 4.59
N ASP A 540 17.42 12.42 4.15
CA ASP A 540 16.42 11.84 3.25
C ASP A 540 15.03 11.77 3.90
N GLU A 541 14.97 11.47 5.20
CA GLU A 541 13.72 11.48 5.96
C GLU A 541 13.12 12.89 6.05
N GLU A 542 13.92 13.92 6.32
CA GLU A 542 13.46 15.31 6.34
C GLU A 542 12.93 15.76 4.98
N ARG A 543 13.61 15.38 3.89
CA ARG A 543 13.15 15.66 2.52
C ARG A 543 11.81 14.97 2.22
N VAL A 544 11.68 13.69 2.56
CA VAL A 544 10.43 12.94 2.35
C VAL A 544 9.29 13.56 3.15
N LYS A 545 9.54 13.98 4.38
CA LYS A 545 8.56 14.71 5.20
C LYS A 545 8.05 15.96 4.48
N GLN A 546 8.94 16.80 3.95
CA GLN A 546 8.56 18.00 3.19
C GLN A 546 7.71 17.68 1.95
N LEU A 547 8.03 16.59 1.23
CA LEU A 547 7.26 16.14 0.07
C LEU A 547 5.88 15.63 0.47
N VAL A 548 5.78 14.86 1.55
CA VAL A 548 4.52 14.35 2.10
C VAL A 548 3.65 15.50 2.61
N ASP A 549 4.22 16.52 3.25
CA ASP A 549 3.49 17.70 3.71
C ASP A 549 2.87 18.47 2.52
N ARG A 550 3.62 18.65 1.43
CA ARG A 550 3.10 19.23 0.19
C ARG A 550 2.03 18.34 -0.46
N PHE A 551 2.22 17.02 -0.43
CA PHE A 551 1.24 16.06 -0.94
C PHE A 551 -0.08 16.13 -0.19
N ASN A 552 -0.01 16.25 1.14
CA ASN A 552 -1.18 16.44 1.98
C ASN A 552 -1.86 17.79 1.70
N ALA A 553 -1.10 18.88 1.56
CA ALA A 553 -1.66 20.19 1.21
C ALA A 553 -2.43 20.14 -0.13
N LEU A 554 -1.84 19.56 -1.18
CA LEU A 554 -2.53 19.39 -2.46
C LEU A 554 -3.75 18.46 -2.37
N THR A 555 -3.67 17.42 -1.54
CA THR A 555 -4.79 16.50 -1.29
C THR A 555 -5.94 17.17 -0.55
N ASP A 556 -5.64 18.06 0.40
CA ASP A 556 -6.61 18.85 1.16
C ASP A 556 -7.30 19.91 0.28
N ASP A 557 -6.53 20.55 -0.60
CA ASP A 557 -7.02 21.47 -1.63
C ASP A 557 -7.81 20.77 -2.76
N ARG A 558 -7.92 19.43 -2.69
CA ARG A 558 -8.54 18.55 -3.71
C ARG A 558 -7.87 18.62 -5.07
N ASN A 559 -6.62 19.06 -5.11
CA ASN A 559 -5.79 19.05 -6.30
C ASN A 559 -5.08 17.69 -6.45
N PHE A 560 -5.87 16.65 -6.69
CA PHE A 560 -5.38 15.27 -6.78
C PHE A 560 -4.53 15.00 -8.04
N ILE A 561 -4.65 15.86 -9.06
CA ILE A 561 -3.88 15.74 -10.32
C ILE A 561 -2.42 16.08 -10.05
N GLU A 562 -2.16 17.23 -9.41
CA GLU A 562 -0.80 17.67 -9.07
C GLU A 562 -0.19 16.77 -7.98
N ALA A 563 -0.98 16.40 -6.97
CA ALA A 563 -0.55 15.47 -5.93
C ALA A 563 -0.08 14.11 -6.51
N SER A 564 -0.86 13.54 -7.44
CA SER A 564 -0.52 12.27 -8.09
C SER A 564 0.54 12.38 -9.19
N GLY A 565 0.61 13.54 -9.87
CA GLY A 565 1.44 13.72 -11.06
C GLY A 565 2.85 14.22 -10.76
N GLU A 566 3.02 15.01 -9.71
CA GLU A 566 4.29 15.68 -9.40
C GLU A 566 4.93 15.11 -8.12
N LEU A 567 4.18 15.09 -7.00
CA LEU A 567 4.77 14.75 -5.71
C LEU A 567 4.93 13.26 -5.47
N VAL A 568 4.00 12.43 -5.97
CA VAL A 568 4.10 10.97 -5.86
C VAL A 568 5.38 10.43 -6.54
N PRO A 569 5.72 10.83 -7.78
CA PRO A 569 7.01 10.48 -8.39
C PRO A 569 8.21 10.97 -7.57
N GLU A 570 8.19 12.18 -7.03
CA GLU A 570 9.28 12.70 -6.21
C GLU A 570 9.47 11.90 -4.91
N ILE A 571 8.37 11.48 -4.25
CA ILE A 571 8.40 10.61 -3.07
C ILE A 571 8.99 9.25 -3.45
N ARG A 572 8.60 8.69 -4.59
CA ARG A 572 9.13 7.41 -5.08
C ARG A 572 10.62 7.48 -5.38
N ASP A 573 11.07 8.57 -6.00
CA ASP A 573 12.48 8.75 -6.33
C ASP A 573 13.33 8.98 -5.07
N ALA A 574 12.78 9.63 -4.04
CA ALA A 574 13.44 9.83 -2.75
C ALA A 574 13.49 8.55 -1.90
N ARG A 575 12.43 7.73 -1.89
CA ARG A 575 12.32 6.49 -1.10
C ARG A 575 11.58 5.39 -1.87
N PRO A 576 12.27 4.66 -2.75
CA PRO A 576 11.66 3.57 -3.50
C PRO A 576 11.30 2.39 -2.58
N GLU A 577 10.25 1.64 -2.93
CA GLU A 577 9.82 0.40 -2.25
C GLU A 577 9.53 0.57 -0.75
N THR A 578 9.01 1.74 -0.37
CA THR A 578 8.61 2.02 1.01
C THR A 578 7.10 2.10 1.17
N VAL A 579 6.61 1.79 2.37
CA VAL A 579 5.20 1.93 2.71
C VAL A 579 4.71 3.37 2.50
N ILE A 580 5.56 4.38 2.69
CA ILE A 580 5.22 5.79 2.46
C ILE A 580 4.96 6.05 0.97
N GLN A 581 5.83 5.53 0.10
CA GLN A 581 5.68 5.63 -1.35
C GLN A 581 4.41 4.90 -1.82
N GLU A 582 4.21 3.66 -1.40
CA GLU A 582 3.03 2.87 -1.78
C GLU A 582 1.72 3.49 -1.27
N ALA A 583 1.73 4.03 -0.05
CA ALA A 583 0.59 4.73 0.52
C ALA A 583 0.29 6.03 -0.23
N ALA A 584 1.30 6.83 -0.58
CA ALA A 584 1.12 8.06 -1.35
C ALA A 584 0.54 7.76 -2.74
N GLU A 585 1.09 6.78 -3.46
CA GLU A 585 0.59 6.31 -4.76
C GLU A 585 -0.86 5.84 -4.69
N SER A 586 -1.15 4.91 -3.79
CA SER A 586 -2.48 4.32 -3.64
C SER A 586 -3.52 5.38 -3.25
N ASN A 587 -3.17 6.26 -2.31
CA ASN A 587 -4.05 7.32 -1.82
C ASN A 587 -4.37 8.35 -2.92
N ALA A 588 -3.35 8.81 -3.65
CA ALA A 588 -3.52 9.74 -4.76
C ALA A 588 -4.41 9.17 -5.86
N GLN A 589 -4.12 7.95 -6.31
CA GLN A 589 -4.89 7.28 -7.36
C GLN A 589 -6.34 7.01 -6.94
N PHE A 590 -6.55 6.55 -5.71
CA PHE A 590 -7.89 6.28 -5.20
C PHE A 590 -8.73 7.56 -5.10
N ARG A 591 -8.16 8.64 -4.56
CA ARG A 591 -8.85 9.94 -4.43
C ARG A 591 -9.15 10.59 -5.77
N LEU A 592 -8.16 10.62 -6.68
CA LEU A 592 -8.33 11.12 -8.03
C LEU A 592 -9.46 10.36 -8.75
N SER A 593 -9.42 9.02 -8.69
CA SER A 593 -10.45 8.16 -9.30
C SER A 593 -11.84 8.40 -8.71
N ARG A 594 -11.93 8.55 -7.38
CA ARG A 594 -13.19 8.81 -6.68
C ARG A 594 -13.80 10.16 -7.06
N GLU A 595 -13.00 11.23 -7.07
CA GLU A 595 -13.49 12.57 -7.42
C GLU A 595 -13.88 12.65 -8.90
N SER A 596 -13.07 12.07 -9.79
CA SER A 596 -13.38 11.96 -11.21
C SER A 596 -14.71 11.24 -11.46
N ASN A 597 -14.92 10.10 -10.79
CA ASN A 597 -16.19 9.37 -10.86
C ASN A 597 -17.37 10.20 -10.34
N ARG A 598 -17.19 10.88 -9.19
CA ARG A 598 -18.23 11.73 -8.59
C ARG A 598 -18.63 12.88 -9.50
N GLU A 599 -17.68 13.47 -10.23
CA GLU A 599 -17.94 14.52 -11.22
C GLU A 599 -18.70 13.97 -12.43
N VAL A 600 -18.33 12.80 -12.95
CA VAL A 600 -19.08 12.10 -14.01
C VAL A 600 -20.52 11.81 -13.58
N PHE A 601 -20.74 11.28 -12.37
CA PHE A 601 -22.08 11.04 -11.84
C PHE A 601 -22.89 12.32 -11.70
N ARG A 602 -22.30 13.42 -11.23
CA ARG A 602 -22.94 14.74 -11.14
C ARG A 602 -23.39 15.24 -12.52
N ARG A 603 -22.48 15.21 -13.50
CA ARG A 603 -22.78 15.61 -14.88
C ARG A 603 -23.89 14.76 -15.49
N ARG A 604 -23.84 13.44 -15.28
CA ARG A 604 -24.89 12.52 -15.75
C ARG A 604 -26.24 12.81 -15.11
N ALA A 605 -26.31 12.99 -13.80
CA ALA A 605 -27.56 13.30 -13.09
C ALA A 605 -28.15 14.64 -13.56
N ARG A 606 -27.31 15.67 -13.73
CA ARG A 606 -27.73 16.96 -14.28
C ARG A 606 -28.31 16.81 -15.69
N ASN A 607 -27.58 16.15 -16.59
CA ASN A 607 -28.01 16.00 -17.98
C ASN A 607 -29.24 15.11 -18.11
N TYR A 608 -29.39 14.10 -17.25
CA TYR A 608 -30.60 13.30 -17.15
C TYR A 608 -31.81 14.18 -16.80
N LEU A 609 -31.70 15.02 -15.76
CA LEU A 609 -32.77 15.94 -15.38
C LEU A 609 -33.11 16.94 -16.51
N LEU A 610 -32.10 17.53 -17.14
CA LEU A 610 -32.30 18.47 -18.25
C LEU A 610 -33.05 17.83 -19.42
N ALA A 611 -32.73 16.57 -19.75
CA ALA A 611 -33.45 15.84 -20.79
C ALA A 611 -34.93 15.61 -20.42
N PHE A 612 -35.23 15.27 -19.16
CA PHE A 612 -36.61 15.09 -18.72
C PHE A 612 -37.39 16.40 -18.62
N ILE A 613 -36.75 17.52 -18.29
CA ILE A 613 -37.37 18.85 -18.36
C ILE A 613 -37.80 19.15 -19.80
N GLN A 614 -36.96 18.87 -20.79
CA GLN A 614 -37.33 19.06 -22.20
C GLN A 614 -38.51 18.19 -22.63
N VAL A 615 -38.63 16.97 -22.08
CA VAL A 615 -39.80 16.10 -22.30
C VAL A 615 -41.07 16.72 -21.69
N GLU A 616 -40.99 17.22 -20.45
CA GLU A 616 -42.12 17.91 -19.80
C GLU A 616 -42.51 19.19 -20.55
N GLU A 617 -41.54 19.97 -21.02
CA GLU A 617 -41.78 21.16 -21.86
C GLU A 617 -42.50 20.78 -23.16
N ALA A 618 -42.10 19.68 -23.81
CA ALA A 618 -42.77 19.18 -25.01
C ALA A 618 -44.18 18.62 -24.72
N MET A 619 -44.49 18.26 -23.48
CA MET A 619 -45.82 17.84 -23.04
C MET A 619 -46.75 19.02 -22.73
N ILE A 620 -46.24 20.26 -22.64
CA ILE A 620 -47.07 21.44 -22.43
C ILE A 620 -48.02 21.58 -23.62
N PRO A 621 -49.33 21.45 -23.44
CA PRO A 621 -50.28 21.59 -24.53
C PRO A 621 -50.25 23.03 -25.06
N PHE A 622 -50.36 23.19 -26.37
CA PHE A 622 -50.55 24.50 -26.97
C PHE A 622 -51.88 25.10 -26.47
N ASN A 623 -51.85 26.32 -25.93
CA ASN A 623 -53.07 27.04 -25.58
C ASN A 623 -53.90 27.29 -26.85
N ALA A 624 -55.22 27.19 -26.76
CA ALA A 624 -56.12 27.34 -27.89
C ALA A 624 -56.15 28.76 -28.51
N ASP A 625 -55.48 29.74 -27.90
CA ASP A 625 -55.41 31.12 -28.36
C ASP A 625 -53.96 31.65 -28.27
N PRO A 626 -53.19 31.69 -29.38
CA PRO A 626 -53.53 31.28 -30.75
C PRO A 626 -53.40 29.75 -30.97
N PRO A 627 -54.25 29.14 -31.83
CA PRO A 627 -54.36 27.69 -32.00
C PRO A 627 -53.14 27.01 -32.66
N MET A 628 -52.19 27.79 -33.19
CA MET A 628 -50.94 27.28 -33.76
C MET A 628 -49.84 28.34 -33.59
N GLN A 629 -48.77 27.98 -32.88
CA GLN A 629 -47.58 28.83 -32.75
C GLN A 629 -46.52 28.32 -33.73
N TYR A 630 -46.11 29.18 -34.65
CA TYR A 630 -44.97 28.91 -35.53
C TYR A 630 -43.68 29.43 -34.90
N PRO A 631 -42.53 28.78 -35.16
CA PRO A 631 -41.24 29.35 -34.82
C PRO A 631 -41.03 30.73 -35.45
N ASP A 632 -40.16 31.54 -34.84
CA ASP A 632 -39.86 32.89 -35.29
C ASP A 632 -39.37 32.94 -36.75
N PRO A 633 -39.53 34.08 -37.46
CA PRO A 633 -39.05 34.24 -38.83
C PRO A 633 -37.57 33.85 -39.04
N GLU A 634 -36.71 34.09 -38.05
CA GLU A 634 -35.29 33.71 -38.10
C GLU A 634 -35.08 32.20 -38.23
N PHE A 635 -35.95 31.39 -37.62
CA PHE A 635 -35.91 29.94 -37.76
C PHE A 635 -36.16 29.52 -39.21
N TRP A 636 -37.15 30.13 -39.86
CA TRP A 636 -37.50 29.85 -41.25
C TRP A 636 -36.42 30.34 -42.21
N GLU A 637 -35.79 31.48 -41.94
CA GLU A 637 -34.67 31.99 -42.73
C GLU A 637 -33.47 31.04 -42.64
N ARG A 638 -33.12 30.59 -41.44
CA ARG A 638 -32.03 29.63 -41.22
C ARG A 638 -32.26 28.32 -41.99
N ILE A 639 -33.48 27.78 -41.95
CA ILE A 639 -33.82 26.56 -42.71
C ILE A 639 -33.77 26.82 -44.21
N SER A 640 -34.24 27.98 -44.67
CA SER A 640 -34.21 28.35 -46.10
C SER A 640 -32.78 28.46 -46.63
N ARG A 641 -31.87 29.11 -45.87
CA ARG A 641 -30.43 29.15 -46.19
C ARG A 641 -29.80 27.76 -46.20
N ALA A 642 -30.14 26.92 -45.22
CA ALA A 642 -29.66 25.54 -45.18
C ALA A 642 -30.12 24.70 -46.39
N ARG A 643 -31.25 25.06 -47.00
CA ARG A 643 -31.80 24.42 -48.21
C ARG A 643 -31.22 24.92 -49.53
N GLU A 644 -30.61 26.11 -49.55
CA GLU A 644 -30.07 26.75 -50.76
C GLU A 644 -29.06 25.87 -51.50
N LYS A 645 -28.25 25.11 -50.76
CA LYS A 645 -27.29 24.13 -51.32
C LYS A 645 -27.92 23.02 -52.17
N TYR A 646 -29.22 22.75 -52.00
CA TYR A 646 -29.95 21.73 -52.77
C TYR A 646 -30.69 22.30 -53.98
N LYS A 647 -30.63 23.62 -54.22
CA LYS A 647 -31.33 24.30 -55.34
C LYS A 647 -30.65 24.07 -56.70
N ALA A 648 -29.41 23.57 -56.71
CA ALA A 648 -28.54 23.46 -57.88
C ALA A 648 -28.66 22.14 -58.67
N VAL A 649 -29.69 21.32 -58.43
CA VAL A 649 -29.85 20.03 -59.13
C VAL A 649 -31.15 20.03 -59.94
N ASP A 650 -31.16 20.81 -61.03
CA ASP A 650 -32.12 20.61 -62.12
C ASP A 650 -31.42 19.73 -63.16
N LEU A 651 -31.62 18.42 -63.08
CA LEU A 651 -30.93 17.38 -63.90
C LEU A 651 -31.39 17.32 -65.37
N ALA A 652 -32.16 18.31 -65.85
CA ALA A 652 -32.45 18.46 -67.27
C ALA A 652 -31.37 19.33 -67.91
N GLY A 653 -30.45 18.68 -68.62
CA GLY A 653 -29.30 19.30 -69.29
C GLY A 653 -29.67 20.59 -70.01
N THR A 654 -29.12 21.69 -69.53
CA THR A 654 -28.98 22.93 -70.30
C THR A 654 -27.50 23.04 -70.57
N ASP A 655 -27.13 22.98 -71.84
CA ASP A 655 -25.74 23.14 -72.28
C ASP A 655 -25.22 24.51 -71.77
N GLU A 656 -23.89 24.72 -71.65
CA GLU A 656 -23.36 26.01 -71.12
C GLU A 656 -23.91 27.20 -71.92
N SER A 657 -24.14 26.98 -73.22
CA SER A 657 -24.80 27.86 -74.18
C SER A 657 -26.24 28.21 -73.77
N ASP A 658 -27.06 27.23 -73.41
CA ASP A 658 -28.45 27.44 -72.99
C ASP A 658 -28.51 28.24 -71.68
N ARG A 659 -27.56 28.00 -70.77
CA ARG A 659 -27.48 28.76 -69.52
C ARG A 659 -27.14 30.22 -69.76
N ARG A 660 -26.21 30.52 -70.69
CA ARG A 660 -25.92 31.90 -71.11
C ARG A 660 -27.14 32.60 -71.70
N ILE A 661 -27.95 31.90 -72.49
CA ILE A 661 -29.19 32.45 -73.04
C ILE A 661 -30.22 32.70 -71.91
N LEU A 662 -30.39 31.77 -70.97
CA LEU A 662 -31.31 31.92 -69.85
C LEU A 662 -30.92 33.08 -68.92
N ASP A 663 -29.63 33.28 -68.68
CA ASP A 663 -29.10 34.40 -67.91
C ASP A 663 -29.27 35.73 -68.67
N ALA A 664 -29.00 35.76 -69.99
CA ALA A 664 -29.22 36.93 -70.84
C ALA A 664 -30.70 37.35 -70.86
N LEU A 665 -31.61 36.39 -70.88
CA LEU A 665 -33.06 36.62 -70.79
C LEU A 665 -33.50 37.30 -69.48
N GLU A 666 -32.68 37.26 -68.42
CA GLU A 666 -32.97 37.92 -67.14
C GLU A 666 -32.40 39.33 -67.04
N GLN A 667 -31.55 39.75 -67.99
CA GLN A 667 -31.04 41.12 -68.06
C GLN A 667 -32.15 42.12 -68.38
N GLU A 668 -31.96 43.37 -67.95
CA GLU A 668 -32.90 44.45 -68.25
C GLU A 668 -32.83 44.83 -69.74
N ALA A 669 -33.99 44.97 -70.38
CA ALA A 669 -34.10 45.31 -71.80
C ALA A 669 -35.12 46.44 -72.02
N GLU A 670 -34.76 47.36 -72.91
CA GLU A 670 -35.59 48.47 -73.36
C GLU A 670 -35.56 48.54 -74.89
N PHE A 671 -36.73 48.43 -75.53
CA PHE A 671 -36.87 48.45 -76.99
C PHE A 671 -37.88 49.52 -77.41
N GLU A 672 -37.46 50.42 -78.30
CA GLU A 672 -38.33 51.39 -78.96
C GLU A 672 -38.41 51.07 -80.47
N LEU A 673 -39.35 50.20 -80.86
CA LEU A 673 -39.49 49.74 -82.24
C LEU A 673 -40.58 50.53 -82.96
N PHE A 674 -40.25 51.09 -84.13
CA PHE A 674 -41.17 51.79 -85.02
C PHE A 674 -40.93 51.33 -86.46
N ASP A 675 -41.90 50.65 -87.04
CA ASP A 675 -41.91 50.07 -88.39
C ASP A 675 -40.60 49.32 -88.73
N THR A 676 -40.09 48.55 -87.75
CA THR A 676 -38.82 47.81 -87.86
C THR A 676 -39.09 46.37 -88.32
N PRO A 677 -38.45 45.87 -89.39
CA PRO A 677 -38.61 44.48 -89.82
C PRO A 677 -38.21 43.48 -88.72
N LEU A 678 -38.94 42.36 -88.63
CA LEU A 678 -38.69 41.30 -87.64
C LEU A 678 -37.26 40.73 -87.71
N GLU A 679 -36.71 40.58 -88.92
CA GLU A 679 -35.34 40.10 -89.13
C GLU A 679 -34.28 41.06 -88.54
N ASP A 680 -34.46 42.37 -88.73
CA ASP A 680 -33.54 43.39 -88.21
C ASP A 680 -33.56 43.42 -86.67
N TRP A 681 -34.75 43.30 -86.07
CA TRP A 681 -34.90 43.27 -84.62
C TRP A 681 -34.24 42.02 -83.99
N VAL A 682 -34.32 40.87 -84.67
CA VAL A 682 -33.64 39.64 -84.22
C VAL A 682 -32.12 39.79 -84.24
N LEU A 683 -31.58 40.40 -85.30
CA LEU A 683 -30.15 40.70 -85.40
C LEU A 683 -29.68 41.69 -84.32
N ASP A 684 -30.50 42.68 -83.98
CA ASP A 684 -30.20 43.64 -82.92
C ASP A 684 -30.14 42.97 -81.54
N ILE A 685 -31.09 42.09 -81.22
CA ILE A 685 -31.07 41.32 -79.97
C ILE A 685 -29.82 40.43 -79.90
N SER A 686 -29.50 39.76 -81.00
CA SER A 686 -28.33 38.87 -81.06
C SER A 686 -27.03 39.65 -80.79
N ARG A 687 -26.89 40.85 -81.36
CA ARG A 687 -25.70 41.70 -81.16
C ARG A 687 -25.63 42.33 -79.77
N GLU A 688 -26.75 42.82 -79.25
CA GLU A 688 -26.78 43.55 -77.98
C GLU A 688 -26.55 42.62 -76.77
N TYR A 689 -27.23 41.46 -76.75
CA TYR A 689 -27.17 40.53 -75.63
C TYR A 689 -26.20 39.37 -75.86
N GLY A 690 -25.54 39.32 -77.01
CA GLY A 690 -24.50 38.33 -77.34
C GLY A 690 -25.02 36.89 -77.38
N ILE A 691 -26.28 36.69 -77.76
CA ILE A 691 -26.95 35.40 -77.86
C ILE A 691 -27.26 35.04 -79.32
N ASP A 692 -27.24 33.75 -79.66
CA ASP A 692 -27.64 33.30 -80.99
C ASP A 692 -29.17 33.29 -81.07
N VAL A 693 -29.75 34.07 -81.97
CA VAL A 693 -31.21 34.20 -82.14
C VAL A 693 -31.56 33.93 -83.58
N SER A 694 -32.44 32.95 -83.81
CA SER A 694 -32.85 32.51 -85.14
C SER A 694 -34.37 32.55 -85.30
N LEU A 695 -34.80 32.77 -86.55
CA LEU A 695 -36.21 32.78 -86.95
C LEU A 695 -36.54 31.46 -87.66
N ASP A 696 -37.58 30.78 -87.21
CA ASP A 696 -38.12 29.58 -87.86
C ASP A 696 -39.02 29.99 -89.03
N THR A 697 -38.41 30.46 -90.13
CA THR A 697 -39.15 31.03 -91.27
C THR A 697 -40.17 30.06 -91.86
N ASP A 698 -39.85 28.77 -91.91
CA ASP A 698 -40.72 27.73 -92.48
C ASP A 698 -42.05 27.62 -91.71
N ASN A 699 -42.00 27.64 -90.37
CA ASN A 699 -43.19 27.52 -89.53
C ASN A 699 -43.89 28.87 -89.30
N LEU A 700 -43.15 29.99 -89.34
CA LEU A 700 -43.72 31.34 -89.20
C LEU A 700 -44.47 31.79 -90.47
N ASP A 701 -43.99 31.40 -91.66
CA ASP A 701 -44.66 31.69 -92.94
C ASP A 701 -46.05 31.00 -93.03
N LEU A 702 -46.20 29.81 -92.43
CA LEU A 702 -47.49 29.11 -92.35
C LEU A 702 -48.52 29.88 -91.53
N GLU A 703 -48.06 30.68 -90.55
CA GLU A 703 -48.89 31.59 -89.75
C GLU A 703 -49.04 32.97 -90.41
N GLY A 704 -48.50 33.17 -91.62
CA GLY A 704 -48.60 34.40 -92.40
C GLY A 704 -47.68 35.53 -91.93
N ILE A 705 -46.60 35.21 -91.19
CA ILE A 705 -45.63 36.17 -90.66
C ILE A 705 -44.30 35.98 -91.41
N GLY A 706 -44.04 36.87 -92.37
CA GLY A 706 -42.78 36.91 -93.11
C GLY A 706 -41.66 37.63 -92.34
N SER A 707 -40.41 37.44 -92.75
CA SER A 707 -39.24 38.08 -92.11
C SER A 707 -39.23 39.60 -92.24
N ASP A 708 -39.93 40.15 -93.24
CA ASP A 708 -40.12 41.57 -93.51
C ASP A 708 -41.30 42.19 -92.74
N THR A 709 -41.97 41.42 -91.88
CA THR A 709 -43.10 41.93 -91.08
C THR A 709 -42.63 43.05 -90.16
N GLU A 710 -43.21 44.25 -90.34
CA GLU A 710 -42.89 45.43 -89.56
C GLU A 710 -43.46 45.36 -88.13
N ILE A 711 -42.62 45.68 -87.15
CA ILE A 711 -42.93 45.65 -85.72
C ILE A 711 -42.91 47.07 -85.17
N THR A 712 -44.03 47.45 -84.52
CA THR A 712 -44.15 48.74 -83.84
C THR A 712 -44.59 48.53 -82.39
N LYS A 713 -43.63 48.61 -81.45
CA LYS A 713 -43.84 48.40 -80.02
C LYS A 713 -42.75 49.08 -79.18
N ASN A 714 -43.16 49.75 -78.09
CA ASN A 714 -42.25 50.25 -77.06
C ASN A 714 -42.40 49.42 -75.79
N VAL A 715 -41.29 48.91 -75.24
CA VAL A 715 -41.21 48.20 -73.97
C VAL A 715 -40.01 48.70 -73.17
N SER A 716 -40.24 49.21 -71.97
CA SER A 716 -39.19 49.67 -71.05
C SER A 716 -39.36 49.09 -69.63
N GLY A 717 -38.25 49.02 -68.88
CA GLY A 717 -38.24 48.65 -67.46
C GLY A 717 -38.62 47.20 -67.16
N THR A 718 -38.22 46.24 -68.01
CA THR A 718 -38.51 44.81 -67.79
C THR A 718 -37.32 43.93 -68.22
N THR A 719 -37.33 42.66 -67.82
CA THR A 719 -36.33 41.70 -68.29
C THR A 719 -36.52 41.36 -69.77
N LEU A 720 -35.44 41.04 -70.48
CA LEU A 720 -35.42 40.65 -71.89
C LEU A 720 -36.47 39.57 -72.20
N ARG A 721 -36.59 38.54 -71.35
CA ARG A 721 -37.62 37.48 -71.46
C ARG A 721 -39.03 38.02 -71.60
N LYS A 722 -39.38 39.02 -70.77
CA LYS A 722 -40.71 39.63 -70.77
C LYS A 722 -40.85 40.63 -71.92
N ALA A 723 -39.79 41.35 -72.25
CA ALA A 723 -39.79 42.29 -73.37
C ALA A 723 -40.04 41.55 -74.69
N MET A 724 -39.27 40.49 -74.97
CA MET A 724 -39.43 39.67 -76.17
C MET A 724 -40.83 39.07 -76.27
N ARG A 725 -41.36 38.49 -75.18
CA ARG A 725 -42.73 37.94 -75.19
C ARG A 725 -43.78 39.00 -75.55
N ARG A 726 -43.68 40.21 -75.00
CA ARG A 726 -44.62 41.31 -75.29
C ARG A 726 -44.54 41.81 -76.72
N VAL A 727 -43.34 41.81 -77.31
CA VAL A 727 -43.15 42.20 -78.71
C VAL A 727 -43.70 41.11 -79.64
N LEU A 728 -43.37 39.84 -79.40
CA LEU A 728 -43.88 38.71 -80.20
C LEU A 728 -45.40 38.55 -80.12
N GLU A 729 -46.00 38.78 -78.95
CA GLU A 729 -47.47 38.80 -78.79
C GLU A 729 -48.15 39.93 -79.58
N SER A 730 -47.41 41.00 -79.93
CA SER A 730 -47.97 42.12 -80.70
C SER A 730 -47.99 41.90 -82.22
N LEU A 731 -47.34 40.83 -82.70
CA LEU A 731 -47.36 40.45 -84.11
C LEU A 731 -48.76 39.97 -84.56
N PRO A 732 -49.13 40.19 -85.84
CA PRO A 732 -50.42 39.75 -86.37
C PRO A 732 -50.59 38.24 -86.18
N GLY A 733 -51.70 37.82 -85.58
CA GLY A 733 -51.99 36.40 -85.32
C GLY A 733 -51.63 35.90 -83.92
N GLY A 734 -50.82 36.61 -83.12
CA GLY A 734 -50.62 36.38 -81.67
C GLY A 734 -50.15 34.97 -81.26
N GLN A 735 -49.66 34.19 -82.21
CA GLN A 735 -49.30 32.78 -82.06
C GLN A 735 -47.80 32.55 -82.20
N VAL A 736 -46.97 33.58 -81.97
CA VAL A 736 -45.50 33.46 -81.99
C VAL A 736 -44.95 33.45 -80.57
N THR A 737 -43.99 32.59 -80.31
CA THR A 737 -43.24 32.52 -79.05
C THR A 737 -41.77 32.17 -79.34
N PHE A 738 -40.94 32.14 -78.32
CA PHE A 738 -39.57 31.65 -78.45
C PHE A 738 -39.34 30.45 -77.54
N ILE A 739 -38.41 29.59 -77.96
CA ILE A 739 -37.87 28.48 -77.18
C ILE A 739 -36.34 28.54 -77.21
N VAL A 740 -35.69 28.08 -76.16
CA VAL A 740 -34.22 27.92 -76.14
C VAL A 740 -33.92 26.46 -76.44
N LYS A 741 -33.17 26.21 -77.50
CA LYS A 741 -32.87 24.85 -77.98
C LYS A 741 -31.48 24.82 -78.59
N ASN A 742 -30.68 23.82 -78.21
CA ASN A 742 -29.36 23.55 -78.81
C ASN A 742 -28.41 24.77 -78.83
N GLY A 743 -28.46 25.65 -77.82
CA GLY A 743 -27.60 26.83 -77.75
C GLY A 743 -28.03 28.01 -78.62
N GLU A 744 -29.24 27.98 -79.19
CA GLU A 744 -29.87 29.12 -79.88
C GLU A 744 -31.25 29.44 -79.28
N LEU A 745 -31.67 30.71 -79.39
CA LEU A 745 -33.03 31.16 -79.10
C LEU A 745 -33.81 31.18 -80.41
N LEU A 746 -34.68 30.19 -80.58
CA LEU A 746 -35.50 30.04 -81.78
C LEU A 746 -36.86 30.71 -81.57
N ILE A 747 -37.19 31.69 -82.40
CA ILE A 747 -38.51 32.30 -82.47
C ILE A 747 -39.35 31.47 -83.47
N THR A 748 -40.43 30.87 -82.98
CA THR A 748 -41.27 29.91 -83.73
C THR A 748 -42.74 30.06 -83.35
N SER A 749 -43.64 29.31 -83.99
CA SER A 749 -45.05 29.34 -83.66
C SER A 749 -45.32 28.63 -82.32
N LYS A 750 -46.38 29.05 -81.63
CA LYS A 750 -46.79 28.51 -80.33
C LYS A 750 -47.21 27.05 -80.43
N ALA A 751 -47.81 26.65 -81.56
CA ALA A 751 -48.18 25.26 -81.81
C ALA A 751 -46.95 24.34 -81.78
N ILE A 752 -45.85 24.76 -82.39
CA ILE A 752 -44.58 24.01 -82.39
C ILE A 752 -43.91 24.08 -81.02
N ALA A 753 -43.93 25.24 -80.36
CA ALA A 753 -43.34 25.38 -79.02
C ALA A 753 -44.01 24.47 -77.97
N ASP A 754 -45.33 24.26 -78.04
CA ASP A 754 -46.07 23.39 -77.12
C ASP A 754 -45.72 21.89 -77.29
N GLU A 755 -45.16 21.48 -78.44
CA GLU A 755 -44.64 20.12 -78.65
C GLU A 755 -43.31 19.89 -77.89
N TYR A 756 -42.58 20.95 -77.52
CA TYR A 756 -41.31 20.88 -76.82
C TYR A 756 -41.50 20.91 -75.29
N LEU A 757 -41.59 19.73 -74.67
CA LEU A 757 -41.71 19.57 -73.22
C LEU A 757 -40.34 19.30 -72.55
N VAL A 758 -40.06 20.00 -71.44
CA VAL A 758 -38.85 19.79 -70.61
C VAL A 758 -39.23 19.18 -69.26
N THR A 759 -38.56 18.08 -68.88
CA THR A 759 -38.76 17.43 -67.57
C THR A 759 -38.11 18.27 -66.47
N LYS A 760 -38.86 18.64 -65.42
CA LYS A 760 -38.34 19.32 -64.21
C LYS A 760 -38.37 18.38 -63.01
N VAL A 761 -37.27 18.31 -62.26
CA VAL A 761 -37.16 17.44 -61.07
C VAL A 761 -37.23 18.27 -59.79
N TYR A 762 -38.19 17.97 -58.91
CA TYR A 762 -38.29 18.58 -57.58
C TYR A 762 -37.74 17.63 -56.53
N ASN A 763 -36.70 18.04 -55.80
CA ASN A 763 -36.15 17.24 -54.71
C ASN A 763 -37.02 17.36 -53.45
N VAL A 764 -37.66 16.26 -53.05
CA VAL A 764 -38.53 16.16 -51.86
C VAL A 764 -37.90 15.36 -50.71
N GLY A 765 -36.57 15.19 -50.72
CA GLY A 765 -35.85 14.38 -49.74
C GLY A 765 -36.01 14.83 -48.28
N ASP A 766 -36.41 16.08 -48.03
CA ASP A 766 -36.68 16.61 -46.68
C ASP A 766 -38.09 16.34 -46.17
N LEU A 767 -39.02 15.95 -47.05
CA LEU A 767 -40.40 15.56 -46.69
C LEU A 767 -40.53 14.06 -46.36
N VAL A 768 -39.54 13.26 -46.77
CA VAL A 768 -39.50 11.81 -46.52
C VAL A 768 -38.42 11.51 -45.47
N VAL A 769 -38.78 11.65 -44.20
CA VAL A 769 -37.98 11.07 -43.12
C VAL A 769 -38.28 9.57 -43.11
N PRO A 770 -37.29 8.67 -43.26
CA PRO A 770 -37.55 7.23 -43.21
C PRO A 770 -38.06 6.86 -41.82
N ILE A 771 -39.29 6.35 -41.75
CA ILE A 771 -39.82 5.69 -40.55
C ILE A 771 -38.98 4.43 -40.36
N GLN A 772 -38.08 4.41 -39.38
CA GLN A 772 -37.46 3.16 -38.93
C GLN A 772 -38.53 2.30 -38.26
N SER A 773 -39.31 1.58 -39.07
CA SER A 773 -40.21 0.53 -38.64
C SER A 773 -39.39 -0.64 -38.09
N GLY A 774 -39.64 -0.96 -36.82
CA GLY A 774 -38.86 -1.90 -36.03
C GLY A 774 -38.71 -3.32 -36.58
N MET A 775 -37.50 -3.83 -36.41
CA MET A 775 -37.13 -5.25 -36.40
C MET A 775 -36.00 -5.38 -35.35
N GLY A 776 -36.09 -6.14 -34.25
CA GLY A 776 -37.15 -7.04 -33.80
C GLY A 776 -37.21 -7.13 -32.27
N PHE A 777 -38.44 -7.34 -31.80
CA PHE A 777 -38.75 -7.90 -30.50
C PHE A 777 -38.84 -9.42 -30.68
N GLY A 778 -37.86 -10.16 -30.16
CA GLY A 778 -37.84 -11.62 -30.08
C GLY A 778 -37.65 -12.05 -28.64
N MET A 779 -38.75 -12.38 -27.98
CA MET A 779 -38.85 -12.92 -26.63
C MET A 779 -38.35 -14.38 -26.53
N GLY A 780 -37.48 -14.63 -25.55
CA GLY A 780 -37.58 -15.77 -24.61
C GLY A 780 -37.07 -17.15 -25.03
N MET A 781 -35.93 -17.58 -24.45
CA MET A 781 -35.74 -18.83 -23.67
C MET A 781 -34.25 -19.20 -23.55
N GLY A 782 -33.73 -19.29 -22.31
CA GLY A 782 -32.54 -20.09 -21.97
C GLY A 782 -31.45 -19.43 -21.12
N MET A 783 -31.54 -19.62 -19.79
CA MET A 783 -30.54 -19.36 -18.73
C MET A 783 -30.31 -17.90 -18.30
N GLY A 784 -30.58 -17.45 -17.06
CA GLY A 784 -30.98 -18.17 -15.86
C GLY A 784 -29.80 -18.86 -15.16
N GLY A 785 -29.15 -18.16 -14.22
CA GLY A 785 -28.58 -18.77 -13.01
C GLY A 785 -27.07 -18.69 -12.81
N GLY A 786 -26.67 -17.90 -11.82
CA GLY A 786 -25.42 -18.01 -11.07
C GLY A 786 -25.23 -16.71 -10.27
N MET A 787 -25.70 -16.52 -9.04
CA MET A 787 -25.63 -17.37 -7.83
C MET A 787 -24.23 -17.98 -7.75
N GLY A 788 -23.29 -17.43 -7.00
CA GLY A 788 -23.38 -17.16 -5.57
C GLY A 788 -22.40 -18.13 -4.88
N GLY A 789 -21.44 -17.60 -4.13
CA GLY A 789 -20.60 -18.35 -3.20
C GLY A 789 -19.53 -19.25 -3.82
N MET A 790 -18.27 -18.96 -3.52
CA MET A 790 -17.28 -20.03 -3.40
C MET A 790 -16.22 -19.65 -2.37
N GLY A 791 -16.54 -19.95 -1.11
CA GLY A 791 -15.55 -20.45 -0.18
C GLY A 791 -15.51 -21.98 -0.31
N GLY A 792 -14.30 -22.55 -0.21
CA GLY A 792 -14.06 -23.90 0.29
C GLY A 792 -14.34 -25.10 -0.65
N MET A 793 -13.29 -25.59 -1.30
CA MET A 793 -12.85 -27.00 -1.33
C MET A 793 -11.57 -27.01 -2.20
N GLY A 794 -10.40 -27.47 -1.78
CA GLY A 794 -10.18 -28.77 -1.17
C GLY A 794 -9.69 -29.75 -2.25
N GLY A 795 -8.36 -29.89 -2.37
CA GLY A 795 -7.71 -31.14 -2.75
C GLY A 795 -7.58 -31.47 -4.25
N MET A 796 -6.32 -31.65 -4.66
CA MET A 796 -5.78 -32.89 -5.24
C MET A 796 -5.24 -32.81 -6.68
N GLY A 797 -3.94 -33.13 -6.80
CA GLY A 797 -3.25 -33.61 -8.01
C GLY A 797 -2.68 -32.49 -8.88
N GLY A 798 -1.37 -32.30 -9.04
CA GLY A 798 -0.28 -33.27 -9.11
C GLY A 798 0.21 -33.36 -10.57
N MET A 799 1.53 -33.30 -10.74
CA MET A 799 2.29 -33.52 -12.00
C MET A 799 2.13 -32.44 -13.09
N GLY A 800 3.16 -31.98 -13.78
CA GLY A 800 4.61 -32.23 -13.81
C GLY A 800 5.22 -31.02 -14.55
N GLY A 801 6.48 -30.66 -14.33
CA GLY A 801 7.61 -31.42 -14.84
C GLY A 801 8.07 -30.88 -16.20
N MET A 802 9.12 -30.06 -16.15
CA MET A 802 10.36 -30.23 -16.93
C MET A 802 10.38 -30.00 -18.46
N GLY A 803 11.41 -29.24 -18.87
CA GLY A 803 12.05 -29.31 -20.20
C GLY A 803 11.42 -28.41 -21.25
N GLY A 804 12.12 -27.43 -21.84
CA GLY A 804 13.45 -27.51 -22.44
C GLY A 804 13.28 -27.81 -23.94
N GLY A 805 13.67 -26.88 -24.83
CA GLY A 805 13.53 -27.16 -26.27
C GLY A 805 13.76 -25.99 -27.20
N MET A 806 15.02 -25.83 -27.58
CA MET A 806 15.60 -25.03 -28.66
C MET A 806 15.11 -25.43 -30.08
N GLY A 807 15.13 -24.49 -31.03
CA GLY A 807 15.04 -24.70 -32.50
C GLY A 807 13.66 -24.37 -33.09
N GLY A 808 13.50 -23.62 -34.20
CA GLY A 808 14.36 -23.37 -35.35
C GLY A 808 13.65 -23.88 -36.62
N MET A 809 13.53 -23.04 -37.66
CA MET A 809 12.93 -23.31 -39.01
C MET A 809 11.39 -23.50 -39.03
N GLY A 810 10.62 -23.07 -40.02
CA GLY A 810 10.88 -22.60 -41.38
C GLY A 810 9.84 -23.23 -42.34
N GLY A 811 9.18 -22.42 -43.17
CA GLY A 811 8.29 -22.84 -44.28
C GLY A 811 6.79 -22.71 -43.95
N GLY A 812 5.91 -22.10 -44.74
CA GLY A 812 5.96 -21.72 -46.16
C GLY A 812 4.89 -22.47 -46.94
N MET A 813 3.96 -21.73 -47.57
CA MET A 813 2.89 -22.14 -48.52
C MET A 813 1.68 -22.89 -47.91
N GLY A 814 0.41 -22.55 -48.16
CA GLY A 814 -0.22 -21.57 -49.05
C GLY A 814 -1.45 -22.21 -49.73
N GLY A 815 -2.63 -21.56 -49.67
CA GLY A 815 -3.68 -21.71 -50.69
C GLY A 815 -5.08 -22.19 -50.25
N MET A 816 -6.00 -21.22 -50.08
CA MET A 816 -7.44 -21.17 -50.47
C MET A 816 -8.08 -20.11 -49.53
N GLY A 817 -8.33 -18.85 -49.93
CA GLY A 817 -9.23 -18.40 -51.02
C GLY A 817 -10.66 -18.45 -50.50
N GLY A 818 -11.50 -17.40 -50.43
CA GLY A 818 -11.57 -16.04 -50.97
C GLY A 818 -13.07 -15.67 -50.83
N PHE A 819 -13.43 -14.59 -50.13
CA PHE A 819 -13.65 -13.23 -50.64
C PHE A 819 -14.89 -13.02 -51.54
N LEU A 820 -15.73 -12.08 -51.12
CA LEU A 820 -16.60 -11.14 -51.85
C LEU A 820 -17.18 -10.23 -50.73
N MET A 821 -16.70 -9.02 -50.44
CA MET A 821 -16.51 -7.83 -51.27
C MET A 821 -17.62 -7.62 -52.28
N LEU A 822 -18.32 -6.49 -52.13
CA LEU A 822 -18.73 -5.67 -53.26
C LEU A 822 -18.50 -4.21 -52.85
N ASP A 823 -17.59 -3.60 -53.59
CA ASP A 823 -17.44 -2.17 -53.75
C ASP A 823 -18.71 -1.54 -54.31
N ASP A 824 -18.82 -0.22 -54.23
CA ASP A 824 -19.15 0.58 -55.41
C ASP A 824 -18.65 2.01 -55.22
N ASP A 825 -17.59 2.34 -55.97
CA ASP A 825 -17.26 3.69 -56.39
C ASP A 825 -17.39 3.69 -57.93
N LEU A 826 -18.18 4.61 -58.48
CA LEU A 826 -18.33 4.83 -59.92
C LEU A 826 -17.72 6.18 -60.28
N THR A 827 -16.49 6.14 -60.80
CA THR A 827 -15.78 7.27 -61.42
C THR A 827 -16.27 7.51 -62.85
N LEU A 828 -16.38 8.77 -63.28
CA LEU A 828 -16.27 9.15 -64.69
C LEU A 828 -14.78 9.22 -65.06
N GLY A 829 -14.38 8.50 -66.12
CA GLY A 829 -12.99 8.25 -66.52
C GLY A 829 -12.25 9.47 -67.09
N THR A 830 -11.05 9.37 -67.67
CA THR A 830 -10.20 8.28 -68.16
C THR A 830 -8.79 8.85 -68.34
N ALA A 831 -7.75 8.04 -68.17
CA ALA A 831 -6.63 7.83 -69.13
C ALA A 831 -5.28 7.51 -68.44
N SER A 832 -4.84 6.27 -68.71
CA SER A 832 -3.47 5.78 -68.96
C SER A 832 -2.31 6.14 -68.02
N ASP A 833 -1.87 5.10 -67.29
CA ASP A 833 -0.49 4.60 -67.18
C ASP A 833 0.68 5.56 -67.41
N ALA A 834 1.50 5.74 -66.37
CA ALA A 834 2.93 5.41 -66.40
C ALA A 834 3.59 5.56 -65.01
N ASP A 835 4.26 4.48 -64.61
CA ASP A 835 5.49 4.39 -63.81
C ASP A 835 5.75 5.35 -62.64
N SER A 836 5.94 4.76 -61.45
CA SER A 836 7.08 5.15 -60.61
C SER A 836 7.61 3.97 -59.82
N ASN A 837 8.76 3.47 -60.27
CA ASN A 837 9.72 2.78 -59.43
C ASN A 837 10.99 3.62 -59.50
N ASP A 838 11.24 4.44 -58.48
CA ASP A 838 12.56 4.97 -58.16
C ASP A 838 12.55 5.43 -56.68
N ALA A 839 13.34 4.76 -55.86
CA ALA A 839 13.88 5.29 -54.60
C ALA A 839 14.99 6.32 -54.93
N PRO A 840 15.69 7.00 -53.99
CA PRO A 840 15.57 7.15 -52.53
C PRO A 840 15.68 8.64 -52.07
N ALA A 841 15.69 8.92 -50.75
CA ALA A 841 16.68 9.81 -50.07
C ALA A 841 16.19 10.25 -48.68
N ALA A 842 17.13 10.24 -47.72
CA ALA A 842 16.98 10.74 -46.37
C ALA A 842 16.65 12.24 -46.36
N GLN A 843 15.71 12.66 -45.51
CA GLN A 843 15.38 14.07 -45.30
C GLN A 843 16.28 14.68 -44.22
N GLU A 844 16.87 15.82 -44.58
CA GLU A 844 17.54 16.77 -43.69
C GLU A 844 16.61 17.34 -42.61
N PRO A 845 17.16 17.86 -41.49
CA PRO A 845 16.37 18.39 -40.39
C PRO A 845 15.71 19.71 -40.78
N VAL A 846 14.40 19.80 -40.63
CA VAL A 846 13.65 21.05 -40.85
C VAL A 846 13.87 21.98 -39.65
N ALA A 847 14.36 23.19 -39.95
CA ALA A 847 14.65 24.25 -38.99
C ALA A 847 13.43 24.66 -38.16
N ALA A 848 13.68 24.97 -36.88
CA ALA A 848 12.70 25.53 -35.96
C ALA A 848 12.12 26.84 -36.51
N ARG A 849 10.78 26.92 -36.63
CA ARG A 849 10.08 28.18 -36.82
C ARG A 849 10.11 28.94 -35.50
N GLU A 850 10.73 30.12 -35.48
CA GLU A 850 10.66 31.06 -34.36
C GLU A 850 9.20 31.41 -34.05
N ALA A 851 8.87 31.44 -32.76
CA ALA A 851 7.55 31.84 -32.28
C ALA A 851 7.30 33.32 -32.60
N GLN A 852 6.17 33.63 -33.25
CA GLN A 852 5.75 35.01 -33.44
C GLN A 852 5.24 35.59 -32.13
N VAL A 853 5.89 36.66 -31.67
CA VAL A 853 5.41 37.47 -30.54
C VAL A 853 4.18 38.25 -30.98
N ILE A 854 3.07 38.06 -30.29
CA ILE A 854 1.84 38.85 -30.49
C ILE A 854 1.86 39.97 -29.46
N GLU A 855 2.00 41.23 -29.89
CA GLU A 855 1.90 42.39 -29.01
C GLU A 855 0.43 42.86 -28.89
N PHE A 856 -0.07 42.95 -27.65
CA PHE A 856 -1.40 43.46 -27.33
C PHE A 856 -1.31 44.89 -26.83
N ASN A 857 -2.07 45.80 -27.46
CA ASN A 857 -2.14 47.18 -27.02
C ASN A 857 -3.42 47.36 -26.20
N VAL A 858 -3.30 47.33 -24.87
CA VAL A 858 -4.42 47.41 -23.94
C VAL A 858 -4.84 48.87 -23.77
N ALA A 859 -6.10 49.19 -24.09
CA ALA A 859 -6.63 50.53 -23.89
C ALA A 859 -6.70 50.87 -22.38
N PRO A 860 -6.55 52.15 -21.97
CA PRO A 860 -6.51 52.51 -20.55
C PRO A 860 -7.82 52.13 -19.84
N GLY A 861 -7.74 51.15 -18.93
CA GLY A 861 -8.86 50.66 -18.11
C GLY A 861 -9.38 49.26 -18.46
N ALA A 862 -8.90 48.62 -19.53
CA ALA A 862 -9.24 47.23 -19.86
C ALA A 862 -8.27 46.24 -19.20
N THR A 863 -8.75 45.04 -18.87
CA THR A 863 -7.92 43.98 -18.29
C THR A 863 -7.23 43.15 -19.38
N LEU A 864 -6.11 42.50 -19.03
CA LEU A 864 -5.31 41.71 -19.98
C LEU A 864 -6.09 40.51 -20.55
N GLU A 865 -7.02 39.94 -19.77
CA GLU A 865 -7.90 38.83 -20.18
C GLU A 865 -9.00 39.26 -21.16
N GLU A 866 -9.38 40.54 -21.19
CA GLU A 866 -10.36 41.07 -22.16
C GLU A 866 -9.68 41.49 -23.47
N ALA A 867 -8.37 41.74 -23.45
CA ALA A 867 -7.59 42.10 -24.63
C ALA A 867 -7.11 40.87 -25.41
N TRP A 868 -6.89 39.74 -24.73
CA TRP A 868 -6.48 38.44 -25.29
C TRP A 868 -7.68 37.69 -25.89
#